data_AF-A0A238C3J6-F1
#
_entry.id   AF-A0A238C3J6-F1
#
_cell.length_a   1.000
_cell.length_b   1.000
_cell.length_c   1.000
_cell.angle_alpha   90.00
_cell.angle_beta   90.00
_cell.angle_gamma   90.00
#
_symmetry.space_group_name_H-M   'P 1'
#
loop_
_entity.id
_entity.type
_entity.pdbx_description
1 polymer ?
#
loop_
_entity_poly.entity_id
_entity_poly.type
_entity_poly.pdbx_seq_one_letter_code
_entity_poly.pdbx_strand_id
1 'polypeptide(L)'
;MRQRSTRRGATKPAPSTVCYCGGKREVGTLELYCASCRKWFHGRCLKDLTDFYGLPFMVCYMFNCADCSPTKKETWTPKQANFAHMCVTVLANLTHNARTKRADTGNESDDNDQKLIFLNLENEIIPYFNAQWENLTSMSRRVKNTWHQTLQKSLTKETDLFESGDDGRIFALREHDLSSIGPGHEALKQIGRSKPSISSSARDLTKENFDRSNDLNDGPKTRGSSKRRNIDPPNTFKKAKFTADYASTRITGILAPIDFPFNREGYRYYLVEKDLIVPNRDIFELEESTYNKPIPAHIYRVVVHPVVTLSPNDRAYQLKLSEDRLSVSGFEGYSVIRATHSVSHGTWYFEVIFTAQPPGSHIRIGWSQAVAPIQACVGYTQLSYAWRSHKGTKFHQAKGKHYADGGFKEGDVLGCLISLPLCPADKEYDFTSVESLPPSSTYLPPSYKNLPLINFKHHYFYEEKDDVSAALKNLRPTFGSWIEFYRNGKSCGIAFKDVYAGFYYPAVSLFQGATVRCNFGPSFRYSVPPGARGMCERVGEMYIEQTLSDVLYLVENEDELAEEAAKCYYNMNNGDGEHDIQIAEMSVLKKSSPLPTDSITIKGYDFNEGINYDNLLDCYMYTGFQASHFAQAVQQINTMLTVREEQFEGDHTLPYPEGKQKRACTIFLGYTSNLVTSGVRESVRYLVEHDLVDCIVTSAGGVEEDLIKCLAPSYLGAFDLDGKILRHNGLNRAGNIIIPNNNYCAFEEWLMPILDNCELEQKNNNFSWTPSKLIDRLGAEINDKRSICYWAHRNRIPIFSPALTDGSIGDMLYFHSFRNGGIKLDIVEDLRHINTMAVRSNRTGVIILGGGVMKHHINNANLMRNGSDYTVYVNTGQEFDGSDSGARPDEAVSWGKIKSECKPVKIYADATLVFPLLVAKTFARHVQKKQSKLHKI
;
A
#
# COMPACT_ATOMS: atom_id res chain seq x y z
N MET A 1 58.04 -33.11 27.54
CA MET A 1 57.50 -32.47 28.77
C MET A 1 56.97 -31.11 28.35
N ARG A 2 55.69 -30.72 28.45
CA ARG A 2 54.71 -30.86 29.54
C ARG A 2 53.28 -31.02 29.00
N GLN A 3 52.41 -31.44 29.91
CA GLN A 3 51.14 -32.16 29.75
C GLN A 3 49.96 -31.37 29.16
N ARG A 4 49.06 -32.15 28.52
CA ARG A 4 47.63 -31.85 28.33
C ARG A 4 46.94 -31.61 29.67
N SER A 5 46.08 -30.58 29.71
CA SER A 5 45.05 -30.40 30.73
C SER A 5 43.70 -30.22 30.06
N THR A 6 42.84 -31.22 30.25
CA THR A 6 41.41 -31.22 29.91
C THR A 6 40.65 -30.41 30.95
N ARG A 7 39.95 -29.35 30.53
CA ARG A 7 38.83 -28.77 31.28
C ARG A 7 37.65 -28.52 30.35
N ARG A 8 36.60 -29.32 30.53
CA ARG A 8 35.21 -28.92 30.23
C ARG A 8 34.95 -27.63 31.01
N GLY A 9 34.70 -26.53 30.31
CA GLY A 9 34.34 -25.26 30.91
C GLY A 9 32.85 -25.25 31.26
N ALA A 10 32.55 -25.26 32.55
CA ALA A 10 31.24 -24.95 33.10
C ALA A 10 30.80 -23.53 32.65
N THR A 11 29.49 -23.37 32.44
CA THR A 11 28.81 -22.09 32.29
C THR A 11 29.22 -21.12 33.41
N LYS A 12 29.78 -19.97 33.05
CA LYS A 12 30.04 -18.88 34.01
C LYS A 12 28.70 -18.42 34.63
N PRO A 13 28.64 -18.17 35.95
CA PRO A 13 27.43 -17.62 36.56
C PRO A 13 27.18 -16.21 36.00
N ALA A 14 25.94 -15.95 35.60
CA ALA A 14 25.51 -14.64 35.15
C ALA A 14 25.74 -13.60 36.27
N PRO A 15 26.16 -12.37 35.92
CA PRO A 15 26.34 -11.31 36.91
C PRO A 15 25.02 -11.05 37.66
N SER A 16 25.09 -10.96 38.99
CA SER A 16 23.94 -10.93 39.89
C SER A 16 23.14 -9.62 39.87
N THR A 17 23.68 -8.56 39.24
CA THR A 17 23.07 -7.23 39.16
C THR A 17 22.83 -6.83 37.71
N VAL A 18 21.58 -6.48 37.39
CA VAL A 18 21.12 -6.44 36.00
C VAL A 18 20.63 -5.04 35.58
N CYS A 19 20.06 -4.27 36.50
CA CYS A 19 19.43 -2.95 36.24
C CYS A 19 20.22 -1.77 36.88
N TYR A 20 19.84 -0.51 36.63
CA TYR A 20 20.43 0.69 37.27
C TYR A 20 20.41 0.65 38.80
N CYS A 21 19.38 0.02 39.38
CA CYS A 21 19.24 -0.14 40.82
C CYS A 21 20.14 -1.25 41.40
N GLY A 22 20.88 -1.97 40.55
CA GLY A 22 21.66 -3.15 40.95
C GLY A 22 20.80 -4.37 41.32
N GLY A 23 19.48 -4.31 41.14
CA GLY A 23 18.56 -5.42 41.43
C GLY A 23 18.73 -6.63 40.52
N LYS A 24 18.19 -7.77 40.99
CA LYS A 24 18.03 -9.00 40.20
C LYS A 24 16.86 -8.87 39.23
N ARG A 25 16.80 -9.77 38.26
CA ARG A 25 15.70 -9.83 37.29
C ARG A 25 14.36 -10.18 37.97
N GLU A 26 13.28 -9.55 37.53
CA GLU A 26 11.90 -9.74 37.99
C GLU A 26 11.05 -10.28 36.83
N VAL A 27 11.22 -11.58 36.54
CA VAL A 27 10.56 -12.27 35.42
C VAL A 27 9.03 -12.18 35.57
N GLY A 28 8.34 -11.72 34.52
CA GLY A 28 6.89 -11.48 34.54
C GLY A 28 6.49 -10.03 34.76
N THR A 29 7.44 -9.18 35.17
CA THR A 29 7.28 -7.72 35.16
C THR A 29 7.82 -7.12 33.86
N LEU A 30 7.57 -5.82 33.65
CA LEU A 30 8.08 -5.12 32.49
C LEU A 30 9.60 -4.95 32.59
N GLU A 31 10.35 -5.60 31.70
CA GLU A 31 11.81 -5.52 31.66
C GLU A 31 12.31 -5.35 30.21
N LEU A 32 13.31 -4.51 30.02
CA LEU A 32 13.90 -4.23 28.70
C LEU A 32 15.36 -4.67 28.61
N TYR A 33 15.69 -5.36 27.53
CA TYR A 33 17.03 -5.84 27.25
C TYR A 33 17.80 -4.83 26.39
N CYS A 34 18.90 -4.28 26.93
CA CYS A 34 19.74 -3.32 26.22
C CYS A 34 20.55 -4.01 25.12
N ALA A 35 20.39 -3.56 23.87
CA ALA A 35 21.05 -4.12 22.70
C ALA A 35 22.59 -3.99 22.78
N SER A 36 23.08 -2.97 23.47
CA SER A 36 24.50 -2.63 23.54
C SER A 36 25.21 -3.34 24.70
N CYS A 37 24.79 -3.11 25.96
CA CYS A 37 25.46 -3.71 27.13
C CYS A 37 24.94 -5.11 27.50
N ARG A 38 23.90 -5.61 26.83
CA ARG A 38 23.33 -6.95 27.04
C ARG A 38 22.81 -7.21 28.46
N LYS A 39 22.35 -6.16 29.14
CA LYS A 39 21.74 -6.21 30.49
C LYS A 39 20.23 -5.92 30.41
N TRP A 40 19.48 -6.47 31.37
CA TRP A 40 18.05 -6.23 31.57
C TRP A 40 17.77 -5.07 32.54
N PHE A 41 16.88 -4.18 32.18
CA PHE A 41 16.49 -3.03 32.98
C PHE A 41 15.01 -3.14 33.33
N HIS A 42 14.67 -2.98 34.61
CA HIS A 42 13.28 -2.93 35.06
C HIS A 42 12.58 -1.69 34.53
N GLY A 43 11.33 -1.82 34.10
CA GLY A 43 10.51 -0.71 33.63
C GLY A 43 10.41 0.41 34.67
N ARG A 44 10.26 0.06 35.96
CA ARG A 44 10.21 1.02 37.08
C ARG A 44 11.50 1.79 37.32
N CYS A 45 12.63 1.34 36.76
CA CYS A 45 13.92 1.99 36.90
C CYS A 45 14.29 2.85 35.68
N LEU A 46 13.46 2.85 34.63
CA LEU A 46 13.60 3.73 33.47
C LEU A 46 13.17 5.13 33.86
N LYS A 47 13.98 6.13 33.53
CA LYS A 47 13.76 7.53 33.93
C LYS A 47 13.26 8.40 32.78
N ASP A 48 13.68 8.10 31.55
CA ASP A 48 13.33 8.90 30.37
C ASP A 48 12.14 8.29 29.59
N LEU A 49 11.71 7.07 29.94
CA LEU A 49 10.62 6.32 29.30
C LEU A 49 9.42 6.14 30.26
N THR A 50 8.80 7.25 30.68
CA THR A 50 7.69 7.23 31.66
C THR A 50 6.34 6.80 31.08
N ASP A 51 6.07 7.05 29.80
CA ASP A 51 4.81 6.70 29.10
C ASP A 51 4.99 5.51 28.14
N PHE A 52 5.55 4.42 28.67
CA PHE A 52 5.90 3.24 27.89
C PHE A 52 4.79 2.16 27.90
N TYR A 53 4.33 1.72 26.72
CA TYR A 53 3.22 0.78 26.52
C TYR A 53 3.66 -0.68 26.27
N GLY A 54 4.81 -1.10 26.80
CA GLY A 54 5.32 -2.46 26.60
C GLY A 54 4.65 -3.53 27.46
N LEU A 55 4.70 -4.77 26.98
CA LEU A 55 4.32 -5.97 27.73
C LEU A 55 5.56 -6.69 28.30
N PRO A 56 5.41 -7.46 29.39
CA PRO A 56 6.41 -8.46 29.77
C PRO A 56 6.69 -9.42 28.61
N PHE A 57 7.89 -9.99 28.55
CA PHE A 57 8.29 -10.97 27.51
C PHE A 57 8.16 -10.47 26.05
N MET A 58 8.14 -9.17 25.81
CA MET A 58 8.23 -8.64 24.44
C MET A 58 9.56 -9.04 23.78
N VAL A 59 9.50 -9.36 22.49
CA VAL A 59 10.67 -9.85 21.75
C VAL A 59 11.08 -8.97 20.57
N CYS A 60 10.18 -8.10 20.09
CA CYS A 60 10.43 -7.25 18.92
C CYS A 60 10.59 -5.77 19.30
N TYR A 61 11.75 -5.41 19.84
CA TYR A 61 12.12 -4.01 20.07
C TYR A 61 13.64 -3.81 20.00
N MET A 62 14.07 -2.55 20.01
CA MET A 62 15.44 -2.14 20.26
C MET A 62 15.47 -1.16 21.42
N PHE A 63 16.27 -1.45 22.45
CA PHE A 63 16.43 -0.61 23.62
C PHE A 63 17.91 -0.32 23.87
N ASN A 64 18.24 0.93 24.19
CA ASN A 64 19.54 1.30 24.75
C ASN A 64 19.34 2.05 26.07
N CYS A 65 20.02 1.59 27.11
CA CYS A 65 20.08 2.30 28.39
C CYS A 65 20.81 3.65 28.25
N ALA A 66 20.63 4.55 29.21
CA ALA A 66 21.23 5.88 29.23
C ALA A 66 22.76 5.85 29.03
N ASP A 67 23.45 4.85 29.60
CA ASP A 67 24.90 4.72 29.48
C ASP A 67 25.38 4.29 28.10
N CYS A 68 24.57 3.51 27.37
CA CYS A 68 24.89 3.00 26.04
C CYS A 68 24.34 3.87 24.90
N SER A 69 23.41 4.76 25.20
CA SER A 69 22.84 5.68 24.22
C SER A 69 23.82 6.82 23.91
N PRO A 70 24.04 7.17 22.64
CA PRO A 70 24.91 8.29 22.24
C PRO A 70 24.47 9.65 22.84
N THR A 71 23.17 9.79 23.15
CA THR A 71 22.58 11.02 23.67
C THR A 71 22.49 11.07 25.19
N LYS A 72 23.02 10.05 25.90
CA LYS A 72 22.90 9.87 27.36
C LYS A 72 21.46 9.79 27.89
N LYS A 73 20.49 9.56 27.00
CA LYS A 73 19.08 9.33 27.31
C LYS A 73 18.66 7.94 26.88
N GLU A 74 17.75 7.32 27.62
CA GLU A 74 17.19 6.01 27.26
C GLU A 74 16.47 6.10 25.91
N THR A 75 16.71 5.12 25.04
CA THR A 75 16.05 5.06 23.73
C THR A 75 15.37 3.71 23.58
N TRP A 76 14.12 3.74 23.15
CA TRP A 76 13.36 2.54 22.83
C TRP A 76 12.68 2.72 21.47
N THR A 77 12.69 1.67 20.66
CA THR A 77 12.06 1.66 19.36
C THR A 77 11.40 0.30 19.13
N PRO A 78 10.08 0.25 18.86
CA PRO A 78 9.41 -1.00 18.54
C PRO A 78 9.88 -1.51 17.18
N LYS A 79 10.01 -2.83 17.03
CA LYS A 79 10.21 -3.47 15.73
C LYS A 79 8.92 -4.18 15.31
N GLN A 80 8.68 -4.26 14.01
CA GLN A 80 7.51 -4.96 13.50
C GLN A 80 7.56 -6.45 13.88
N ALA A 81 6.59 -6.89 14.68
CA ALA A 81 6.41 -8.29 15.03
C ALA A 81 5.60 -9.02 13.95
N ASN A 82 5.96 -10.28 13.68
CA ASN A 82 5.11 -11.20 12.90
C ASN A 82 4.27 -12.05 13.87
N PHE A 83 3.33 -12.85 13.34
CA PHE A 83 2.45 -13.64 14.20
C PHE A 83 3.20 -14.63 15.11
N ALA A 84 4.30 -15.24 14.66
CA ALA A 84 5.11 -16.12 15.52
C ALA A 84 5.74 -15.35 16.70
N HIS A 85 6.31 -14.17 16.45
CA HIS A 85 6.84 -13.30 17.50
C HIS A 85 5.76 -12.88 18.50
N MET A 86 4.57 -12.50 18.00
CA MET A 86 3.44 -12.15 18.86
C MET A 86 2.98 -13.35 19.70
N CYS A 87 2.90 -14.55 19.11
CA CYS A 87 2.56 -15.79 19.82
C CYS A 87 3.52 -16.10 20.97
N VAL A 88 4.83 -15.89 20.78
CA VAL A 88 5.81 -16.11 21.86
C VAL A 88 5.57 -15.16 23.01
N THR A 89 5.38 -13.86 22.74
CA THR A 89 5.07 -12.89 23.81
C THR A 89 3.74 -13.23 24.51
N VAL A 90 2.69 -13.59 23.77
CA VAL A 90 1.38 -13.93 24.36
C VAL A 90 1.43 -15.21 25.19
N LEU A 91 1.97 -16.30 24.64
CA LEU A 91 2.06 -17.57 25.35
C LEU A 91 3.00 -17.49 26.56
N ALA A 92 4.08 -16.71 26.49
CA ALA A 92 4.96 -16.48 27.65
C ALA A 92 4.21 -15.78 28.80
N ASN A 93 3.44 -14.72 28.49
CA ASN A 93 2.62 -14.02 29.48
C ASN A 93 1.52 -14.92 30.07
N LEU A 94 0.78 -15.64 29.23
CA LEU A 94 -0.28 -16.55 29.68
C LEU A 94 0.28 -17.72 30.51
N THR A 95 1.42 -18.28 30.11
CA THR A 95 2.12 -19.35 30.86
C THR A 95 2.58 -18.83 32.23
N HIS A 96 3.15 -17.63 32.30
CA HIS A 96 3.55 -17.01 33.56
C HIS A 96 2.34 -16.77 34.49
N ASN A 97 1.24 -16.25 33.94
CA ASN A 97 -0.01 -16.03 34.68
C ASN A 97 -0.63 -17.34 35.18
N ALA A 98 -0.53 -18.42 34.41
CA ALA A 98 -1.00 -19.73 34.82
C ALA A 98 -0.12 -20.34 35.92
N ARG A 99 1.21 -20.17 35.87
CA ARG A 99 2.14 -20.62 36.93
C ARG A 99 1.93 -19.87 38.24
N THR A 100 1.80 -18.55 38.19
CA THR A 100 1.55 -17.71 39.38
C THR A 100 0.20 -18.02 40.04
N LYS A 101 -0.88 -18.17 39.26
CA LYS A 101 -2.19 -18.60 39.81
C LYS A 101 -2.15 -19.99 40.47
N ARG A 102 -1.32 -20.91 39.97
CA ARG A 102 -1.16 -22.25 40.59
C ARG A 102 -0.37 -22.17 41.90
N ALA A 103 0.66 -21.34 41.96
CA ALA A 103 1.45 -21.09 43.17
C ALA A 103 0.58 -20.51 44.31
N ASP A 104 -0.37 -19.62 44.00
CA ASP A 104 -1.30 -19.04 44.98
C ASP A 104 -2.34 -20.05 45.53
N THR A 105 -2.53 -21.21 44.87
CA THR A 105 -3.52 -22.23 45.27
C THR A 105 -2.97 -23.38 46.15
N GLY A 106 -1.71 -23.33 46.57
CA GLY A 106 -1.20 -24.13 47.70
C GLY A 106 -0.92 -25.62 47.48
N ASN A 107 -0.85 -26.12 46.24
CA ASN A 107 -0.43 -27.50 45.97
C ASN A 107 1.02 -27.53 45.44
N GLU A 108 1.99 -27.65 46.33
CA GLU A 108 3.40 -27.82 45.99
C GLU A 108 3.77 -29.31 45.81
N SER A 109 4.25 -29.65 44.62
CA SER A 109 5.37 -30.57 44.45
C SER A 109 6.31 -29.99 43.40
N ASP A 110 7.60 -29.89 43.75
CA ASP A 110 8.71 -29.26 43.02
C ASP A 110 9.01 -29.88 41.63
N ASP A 111 8.26 -30.91 41.21
CA ASP A 111 8.50 -31.69 39.99
C ASP A 111 7.62 -31.26 38.80
N ASN A 112 6.69 -30.30 39.00
CA ASN A 112 5.70 -29.91 37.99
C ASN A 112 6.06 -28.66 37.18
N ASP A 113 7.15 -27.96 37.50
CA ASP A 113 7.53 -26.69 36.85
C ASP A 113 8.11 -26.88 35.41
N GLN A 114 8.34 -28.14 35.04
CA GLN A 114 8.77 -28.55 33.69
C GLN A 114 7.62 -28.96 32.77
N LYS A 115 6.37 -29.01 33.22
CA LYS A 115 5.25 -29.42 32.36
C LYS A 115 4.78 -28.25 31.48
N LEU A 116 4.64 -28.50 30.17
CA LEU A 116 4.10 -27.54 29.22
C LEU A 116 2.65 -27.16 29.60
N ILE A 117 2.35 -25.86 29.59
CA ILE A 117 0.99 -25.36 29.85
C ILE A 117 0.30 -25.16 28.50
N PHE A 118 -0.67 -26.03 28.22
CA PHE A 118 -1.51 -25.93 27.04
C PHE A 118 -2.64 -24.92 27.27
N LEU A 119 -2.75 -23.96 26.36
CA LEU A 119 -3.71 -22.86 26.39
C LEU A 119 -4.64 -22.97 25.19
N ASN A 120 -5.94 -22.72 25.40
CA ASN A 120 -6.94 -22.83 24.35
C ASN A 120 -6.89 -21.61 23.40
N LEU A 121 -6.90 -21.88 22.09
CA LEU A 121 -6.81 -20.86 21.06
C LEU A 121 -7.97 -19.86 21.12
N GLU A 122 -9.21 -20.32 21.25
CA GLU A 122 -10.42 -19.50 21.20
C GLU A 122 -10.71 -18.80 22.53
N ASN A 123 -10.44 -19.48 23.65
CA ASN A 123 -10.85 -19.01 24.98
C ASN A 123 -9.77 -18.21 25.70
N GLU A 124 -8.49 -18.38 25.36
CA GLU A 124 -7.37 -17.74 26.09
C GLU A 124 -6.47 -16.92 25.16
N ILE A 125 -5.97 -17.52 24.08
CA ILE A 125 -4.98 -16.88 23.21
C ILE A 125 -5.62 -15.73 22.40
N ILE A 126 -6.73 -15.97 21.70
CA ILE A 126 -7.43 -14.95 20.90
C ILE A 126 -7.94 -13.77 21.76
N PRO A 127 -8.57 -13.99 22.92
CA PRO A 127 -8.98 -12.91 23.81
C PRO A 127 -7.80 -12.06 24.29
N TYR A 128 -6.66 -12.67 24.61
CA TYR A 128 -5.45 -11.92 24.99
C TYR A 128 -4.91 -11.08 23.82
N PHE A 129 -4.86 -11.64 22.61
CA PHE A 129 -4.51 -10.90 21.39
C PHE A 129 -5.45 -9.71 21.15
N ASN A 130 -6.76 -9.89 21.37
CA ASN A 130 -7.75 -8.82 21.21
C ASN A 130 -7.57 -7.70 22.24
N ALA A 131 -7.28 -8.05 23.50
CA ALA A 131 -7.09 -7.10 24.58
C ALA A 131 -5.76 -6.31 24.46
N GLN A 132 -4.72 -6.94 23.91
CA GLN A 132 -3.36 -6.38 23.88
C GLN A 132 -2.84 -6.08 22.46
N TRP A 133 -3.74 -6.01 21.47
CA TRP A 133 -3.37 -5.86 20.05
C TRP A 133 -2.42 -4.68 19.80
N GLU A 134 -2.74 -3.52 20.37
CA GLU A 134 -1.97 -2.27 20.20
C GLU A 134 -0.59 -2.33 20.86
N ASN A 135 -0.43 -3.16 21.89
CA ASN A 135 0.85 -3.36 22.60
C ASN A 135 1.72 -4.45 21.96
N LEU A 136 1.12 -5.38 21.21
CA LEU A 136 1.81 -6.49 20.54
C LEU A 136 2.36 -6.11 19.16
N THR A 137 1.73 -5.18 18.46
CA THR A 137 2.11 -4.81 17.09
C THR A 137 1.63 -3.42 16.69
N SER A 138 2.37 -2.76 15.79
CA SER A 138 1.95 -1.51 15.14
C SER A 138 0.99 -1.72 13.96
N MET A 139 0.59 -2.97 13.68
CA MET A 139 -0.36 -3.28 12.61
C MET A 139 -1.78 -2.82 12.99
N SER A 140 -2.43 -2.01 12.15
CA SER A 140 -3.84 -1.62 12.32
C SER A 140 -4.75 -2.86 12.41
N ARG A 141 -5.62 -2.90 13.42
CA ARG A 141 -6.58 -4.01 13.60
C ARG A 141 -7.48 -4.15 12.37
N ARG A 142 -7.52 -5.35 11.78
CA ARG A 142 -8.32 -5.60 10.57
C ARG A 142 -9.80 -5.69 10.94
N VAL A 143 -10.66 -5.02 10.16
CA VAL A 143 -12.14 -4.98 10.37
C VAL A 143 -12.82 -6.36 10.21
N LYS A 144 -12.18 -7.31 9.52
CA LYS A 144 -12.64 -8.72 9.44
C LYS A 144 -11.68 -9.62 10.24
N ASN A 145 -12.21 -10.53 11.07
CA ASN A 145 -11.49 -11.48 11.97
C ASN A 145 -10.60 -12.54 11.25
N THR A 146 -10.19 -12.27 10.01
CA THR A 146 -9.31 -13.10 9.16
C THR A 146 -7.93 -13.43 9.76
N TRP A 147 -7.53 -12.78 10.85
CA TRP A 147 -6.22 -13.02 11.48
C TRP A 147 -6.21 -14.21 12.43
N HIS A 148 -7.37 -14.71 12.91
CA HIS A 148 -7.45 -15.93 13.74
C HIS A 148 -6.86 -17.14 13.01
N GLN A 149 -7.14 -17.28 11.71
CA GLN A 149 -6.56 -18.35 10.88
C GLN A 149 -5.05 -18.18 10.67
N THR A 150 -4.55 -16.94 10.61
CA THR A 150 -3.10 -16.68 10.49
C THR A 150 -2.36 -16.99 11.80
N LEU A 151 -3.01 -16.69 12.92
CA LEU A 151 -2.55 -17.05 14.27
C LEU A 151 -2.44 -18.57 14.41
N GLN A 152 -3.51 -19.29 14.09
CA GLN A 152 -3.53 -20.76 14.15
C GLN A 152 -2.45 -21.37 13.25
N LYS A 153 -2.34 -20.92 11.99
CA LYS A 153 -1.28 -21.38 11.08
C LYS A 153 0.14 -21.13 11.63
N SER A 154 0.36 -20.02 12.33
CA SER A 154 1.68 -19.71 12.90
C SER A 154 2.00 -20.61 14.09
N LEU A 155 1.01 -20.88 14.96
CA LEU A 155 1.15 -21.81 16.08
C LEU A 155 1.37 -23.25 15.62
N THR A 156 0.74 -23.68 14.52
CA THR A 156 0.91 -25.03 13.96
C THR A 156 2.20 -25.20 13.16
N LYS A 157 2.64 -24.17 12.42
CA LYS A 157 3.79 -24.26 11.51
C LYS A 157 5.14 -24.18 12.24
N GLU A 158 5.25 -23.37 13.29
CA GLU A 158 6.51 -23.13 14.00
C GLU A 158 6.69 -24.14 15.16
N THR A 159 6.78 -25.43 14.82
CA THR A 159 6.88 -26.55 15.78
C THR A 159 8.15 -26.51 16.65
N ASP A 160 9.16 -25.73 16.26
CA ASP A 160 10.37 -25.49 17.06
C ASP A 160 10.07 -24.58 18.27
N LEU A 161 8.99 -23.78 18.22
CA LEU A 161 8.63 -22.80 19.25
C LEU A 161 7.35 -23.19 20.01
N PHE A 162 6.41 -23.85 19.34
CA PHE A 162 5.10 -24.17 19.88
C PHE A 162 4.80 -25.66 19.81
N GLU A 163 4.06 -26.15 20.79
CA GLU A 163 3.57 -27.52 20.84
C GLU A 163 2.04 -27.52 20.74
N SER A 164 1.49 -28.27 19.79
CA SER A 164 0.04 -28.46 19.63
C SER A 164 -0.42 -29.71 20.35
N GLY A 165 -1.52 -29.65 21.09
CA GLY A 165 -2.18 -30.84 21.62
C GLY A 165 -3.05 -31.57 20.58
N ASP A 166 -3.55 -32.75 20.95
CA ASP A 166 -4.15 -33.74 20.05
C ASP A 166 -5.32 -33.22 19.19
N ASP A 167 -6.09 -32.26 19.70
CA ASP A 167 -7.26 -31.70 19.00
C ASP A 167 -6.95 -30.49 18.09
N GLY A 168 -5.69 -30.04 18.03
CA GLY A 168 -5.26 -28.88 17.21
C GLY A 168 -5.84 -27.51 17.64
N ARG A 169 -6.49 -27.45 18.81
CA ARG A 169 -7.11 -26.24 19.38
C ARG A 169 -6.41 -25.70 20.63
N ILE A 170 -5.44 -26.45 21.18
CA ILE A 170 -4.66 -26.09 22.36
C ILE A 170 -3.17 -26.03 22.00
N PHE A 171 -2.48 -25.01 22.52
CA PHE A 171 -1.08 -24.74 22.21
C PHE A 171 -0.27 -24.39 23.45
N ALA A 172 0.97 -24.84 23.52
CA ALA A 172 1.93 -24.50 24.57
C ALA A 172 3.21 -23.89 23.99
N LEU A 173 3.87 -23.04 24.77
CA LEU A 173 5.22 -22.56 24.44
C LEU A 173 6.26 -23.61 24.85
N ARG A 174 7.12 -24.04 23.92
CA ARG A 174 8.16 -25.06 24.19
C ARG A 174 9.28 -24.58 25.11
N GLU A 175 9.49 -23.27 25.21
CA GLU A 175 10.50 -22.70 26.10
C GLU A 175 10.05 -22.82 27.57
N HIS A 176 10.77 -23.63 28.34
CA HIS A 176 10.46 -23.90 29.75
C HIS A 176 10.98 -22.77 30.67
N ASP A 177 12.12 -22.19 30.31
CA ASP A 177 12.74 -21.08 31.05
C ASP A 177 12.30 -19.74 30.46
N LEU A 178 11.23 -19.16 31.01
CA LEU A 178 10.73 -17.85 30.59
C LEU A 178 11.77 -16.73 30.78
N SER A 179 12.82 -16.95 31.57
CA SER A 179 13.93 -16.00 31.73
C SER A 179 14.89 -16.01 30.52
N SER A 180 14.78 -16.95 29.60
CA SER A 180 15.51 -16.85 28.34
C SER A 180 14.84 -15.88 27.36
N ILE A 181 13.53 -15.65 27.49
CA ILE A 181 12.69 -14.96 26.51
C ILE A 181 12.99 -13.46 26.47
N GLY A 182 13.36 -12.97 25.28
CA GLY A 182 13.63 -11.58 24.98
C GLY A 182 14.17 -11.41 23.55
N PRO A 183 14.51 -10.19 23.11
CA PRO A 183 14.99 -9.92 21.74
C PRO A 183 16.26 -10.69 21.32
N GLY A 184 16.99 -11.25 22.29
CA GLY A 184 18.20 -12.04 22.08
C GLY A 184 18.00 -13.57 22.01
N HIS A 185 16.78 -14.07 22.22
CA HIS A 185 16.46 -15.50 22.32
C HIS A 185 16.87 -16.27 21.06
N GLU A 186 17.59 -17.38 21.23
CA GLU A 186 18.25 -18.07 20.12
C GLU A 186 17.25 -18.69 19.14
N ALA A 187 16.16 -19.26 19.64
CA ALA A 187 15.09 -19.81 18.80
C ALA A 187 14.33 -18.71 18.01
N LEU A 188 14.28 -17.47 18.52
CA LEU A 188 13.63 -16.35 17.82
C LEU A 188 14.50 -15.80 16.68
N LYS A 189 15.83 -15.92 16.78
CA LYS A 189 16.75 -15.56 15.68
C LYS A 189 16.64 -16.49 14.47
N GLN A 190 16.01 -17.65 14.64
CA GLN A 190 15.81 -18.66 13.59
C GLN A 190 14.45 -18.49 12.88
N ILE A 191 13.54 -17.67 13.39
CA ILE A 191 12.26 -17.36 12.75
C ILE A 191 12.54 -16.71 11.39
N GLY A 192 12.18 -17.41 10.31
CA GLY A 192 12.41 -16.97 8.93
C GLY A 192 13.74 -17.42 8.30
N ARG A 193 14.54 -18.26 8.97
CA ARG A 193 15.70 -18.94 8.36
C ARG A 193 15.39 -20.42 8.18
N SER A 194 15.16 -20.85 6.95
CA SER A 194 15.02 -22.28 6.62
C SER A 194 16.30 -23.05 7.02
N LYS A 195 16.21 -23.99 7.97
CA LYS A 195 17.31 -24.92 8.29
C LYS A 195 17.48 -25.95 7.16
N PRO A 196 18.70 -26.20 6.66
CA PRO A 196 19.08 -27.46 6.02
C PRO A 196 19.61 -28.45 7.07
N SER A 197 19.30 -29.73 6.91
CA SER A 197 19.81 -30.81 7.77
C SER A 197 21.28 -31.13 7.49
N ILE A 198 22.00 -31.48 8.56
CA ILE A 198 23.45 -31.49 8.76
C ILE A 198 24.14 -32.78 8.26
N SER A 199 25.37 -32.67 7.73
CA SER A 199 26.49 -33.55 8.13
C SER A 199 27.85 -32.87 7.91
N SER A 200 28.75 -33.11 8.87
CA SER A 200 30.03 -32.43 9.09
C SER A 200 31.20 -33.07 8.35
N SER A 201 32.11 -32.29 7.77
CA SER A 201 33.56 -32.31 8.10
C SER A 201 34.42 -31.37 7.24
N ALA A 202 35.24 -30.57 7.94
CA ALA A 202 36.62 -30.17 7.65
C ALA A 202 36.99 -29.19 6.50
N ARG A 203 37.62 -28.08 6.95
CA ARG A 203 38.70 -27.26 6.32
C ARG A 203 38.31 -26.35 5.14
N ASP A 204 38.84 -25.14 4.97
CA ASP A 204 39.76 -24.30 5.74
C ASP A 204 39.64 -22.85 5.25
N LEU A 205 39.99 -21.94 6.16
CA LEU A 205 40.45 -20.54 6.05
C LEU A 205 40.73 -19.95 4.65
N THR A 206 40.16 -18.77 4.33
CA THR A 206 40.81 -17.44 4.40
C THR A 206 40.00 -16.32 3.72
N LYS A 207 39.80 -15.22 4.47
CA LYS A 207 39.94 -13.78 4.14
C LYS A 207 39.48 -13.24 2.76
N GLU A 208 38.95 -12.04 2.60
CA GLU A 208 38.56 -10.89 3.44
C GLU A 208 37.86 -9.90 2.48
N ASN A 209 36.86 -9.17 2.97
CA ASN A 209 36.41 -7.83 2.54
C ASN A 209 35.85 -7.62 1.12
N PHE A 210 34.54 -7.36 0.99
CA PHE A 210 33.96 -6.02 1.12
C PHE A 210 32.43 -6.07 1.10
N ASP A 211 31.85 -5.06 1.73
CA ASP A 211 30.53 -5.00 2.35
C ASP A 211 29.47 -4.33 1.44
N ARG A 212 28.20 -4.72 1.67
CA ARG A 212 26.92 -3.98 1.41
C ARG A 212 26.31 -3.89 0.01
N SER A 213 25.26 -4.69 -0.23
CA SER A 213 23.84 -4.24 -0.41
C SER A 213 22.94 -5.43 -0.77
N ASN A 214 21.63 -5.34 -0.45
CA ASN A 214 20.52 -6.27 -0.75
C ASN A 214 20.42 -7.55 0.13
N ASP A 215 19.26 -8.06 0.58
CA ASP A 215 17.87 -7.98 0.10
C ASP A 215 16.84 -8.10 1.24
N LEU A 216 15.73 -7.37 1.10
CA LEU A 216 14.45 -7.60 1.79
C LEU A 216 13.58 -8.50 0.90
N ASN A 217 13.36 -9.74 1.31
CA ASN A 217 12.34 -10.63 0.76
C ASN A 217 10.97 -10.30 1.38
N ASP A 218 10.04 -9.74 0.60
CA ASP A 218 8.59 -9.86 0.83
C ASP A 218 7.94 -10.24 -0.51
N GLY A 219 7.33 -11.42 -0.57
CA GLY A 219 6.61 -11.91 -1.76
C GLY A 219 5.31 -11.12 -1.99
N PRO A 220 4.72 -11.16 -3.20
CA PRO A 220 3.65 -10.25 -3.57
C PRO A 220 2.35 -10.56 -2.82
N LYS A 221 1.91 -9.60 -1.99
CA LYS A 221 0.54 -9.53 -1.47
C LYS A 221 -0.34 -8.87 -2.54
N THR A 222 -1.27 -9.61 -3.14
CA THR A 222 -2.31 -9.05 -4.01
C THR A 222 -3.42 -8.43 -3.15
N ARG A 223 -3.58 -7.10 -3.21
CA ARG A 223 -4.74 -6.39 -2.65
C ARG A 223 -5.28 -5.42 -3.72
N GLY A 224 -6.61 -5.42 -3.85
CA GLY A 224 -7.36 -4.95 -5.02
C GLY A 224 -7.18 -3.48 -5.46
N SER A 225 -7.75 -3.25 -6.64
CA SER A 225 -7.93 -1.98 -7.34
C SER A 225 -8.21 -0.78 -6.43
N SER A 226 -7.39 0.27 -6.57
CA SER A 226 -7.85 1.66 -6.64
C SER A 226 -6.75 2.60 -7.14
N LYS A 227 -7.00 3.15 -8.34
CA LYS A 227 -6.57 4.47 -8.85
C LYS A 227 -5.09 4.87 -8.73
N ARG A 228 -4.36 4.80 -9.85
CA ARG A 228 -3.35 5.83 -10.18
C ARG A 228 -3.54 6.31 -11.62
N ARG A 229 -3.79 7.62 -11.73
CA ARG A 229 -3.83 8.40 -12.97
C ARG A 229 -2.41 8.66 -13.45
N ASN A 230 -2.25 8.67 -14.77
CA ASN A 230 -1.08 9.12 -15.52
C ASN A 230 -0.70 10.56 -15.21
N ILE A 231 0.61 10.83 -15.04
CA ILE A 231 1.30 12.04 -15.51
C ILE A 231 2.76 11.64 -15.83
N ASP A 232 3.18 11.76 -17.10
CA ASP A 232 4.58 11.78 -17.53
C ASP A 232 5.03 13.23 -17.77
N PRO A 233 6.32 13.56 -17.57
CA PRO A 233 7.02 14.55 -18.38
C PRO A 233 8.31 13.99 -19.04
N PRO A 234 8.86 14.67 -20.07
CA PRO A 234 9.66 14.02 -21.12
C PRO A 234 11.16 13.98 -20.84
N ASN A 235 11.80 13.00 -21.49
CA ASN A 235 13.24 12.83 -21.74
C ASN A 235 14.19 12.66 -20.54
N THR A 236 14.53 11.39 -20.29
CA THR A 236 15.90 10.90 -20.12
C THR A 236 15.89 9.38 -20.23
N PHE A 237 16.84 8.80 -20.96
CA PHE A 237 16.99 7.36 -21.20
C PHE A 237 16.91 6.55 -19.90
N LYS A 238 15.77 5.87 -19.64
CA LYS A 238 15.59 5.02 -18.46
C LYS A 238 16.03 3.58 -18.77
N LYS A 239 16.97 3.08 -17.96
CA LYS A 239 17.15 1.64 -17.70
C LYS A 239 15.78 1.04 -17.32
N ALA A 240 15.41 -0.05 -17.97
CA ALA A 240 14.14 -0.74 -17.73
C ALA A 240 14.04 -1.20 -16.26
N LYS A 241 12.96 -0.81 -15.59
CA LYS A 241 12.62 -1.23 -14.23
C LYS A 241 12.05 -2.65 -14.31
N PHE A 242 12.86 -3.67 -14.01
CA PHE A 242 12.43 -5.07 -13.97
C PHE A 242 11.62 -5.35 -12.68
N THR A 243 10.30 -5.15 -12.73
CA THR A 243 9.35 -5.67 -11.73
C THR A 243 8.02 -6.02 -12.41
N ALA A 244 8.02 -7.08 -13.21
CA ALA A 244 6.78 -7.76 -13.60
C ALA A 244 6.92 -9.24 -13.21
N ASP A 245 6.12 -9.69 -12.23
CA ASP A 245 6.02 -11.10 -11.82
C ASP A 245 5.20 -11.96 -12.80
N TYR A 246 4.75 -11.38 -13.91
CA TYR A 246 3.84 -11.97 -14.87
C TYR A 246 4.02 -11.36 -16.27
N ALA A 247 3.53 -12.05 -17.30
CA ALA A 247 3.43 -11.56 -18.67
C ALA A 247 1.96 -11.45 -19.10
N SER A 248 1.53 -10.26 -19.52
CA SER A 248 0.20 -10.09 -20.13
C SER A 248 0.25 -10.43 -21.61
N THR A 249 -0.57 -11.37 -22.08
CA THR A 249 -0.64 -11.71 -23.51
C THR A 249 -2.04 -12.17 -23.90
N ARG A 250 -2.43 -11.87 -25.14
CA ARG A 250 -3.66 -12.39 -25.74
C ARG A 250 -3.41 -13.79 -26.30
N ILE A 251 -4.28 -14.73 -25.95
CA ILE A 251 -4.38 -16.01 -26.65
C ILE A 251 -5.48 -15.88 -27.70
N THR A 252 -5.21 -16.32 -28.92
CA THR A 252 -6.21 -16.44 -29.98
C THR A 252 -7.38 -17.29 -29.51
N GLY A 253 -8.61 -16.74 -29.49
CA GLY A 253 -9.81 -17.41 -28.99
C GLY A 253 -10.27 -16.95 -27.61
N ILE A 254 -9.47 -16.19 -26.86
CA ILE A 254 -9.84 -15.62 -25.56
C ILE A 254 -9.95 -14.09 -25.71
N LEU A 255 -11.14 -13.54 -25.40
CA LEU A 255 -11.49 -12.13 -25.64
C LEU A 255 -10.65 -11.13 -24.81
N ALA A 256 -10.20 -11.55 -23.63
CA ALA A 256 -9.42 -10.72 -22.70
C ALA A 256 -7.92 -11.09 -22.72
N PRO A 257 -7.02 -10.12 -22.54
CA PRO A 257 -5.61 -10.42 -22.27
C PRO A 257 -5.48 -11.18 -20.94
N ILE A 258 -4.66 -12.24 -20.96
CA ILE A 258 -4.42 -13.09 -19.79
C ILE A 258 -3.09 -12.68 -19.16
N ASP A 259 -3.06 -12.59 -17.84
CA ASP A 259 -1.85 -12.35 -17.06
C ASP A 259 -1.23 -13.68 -16.63
N PHE A 260 -0.16 -14.09 -17.32
CA PHE A 260 0.55 -15.34 -17.05
C PHE A 260 1.58 -15.17 -15.93
N PRO A 261 1.46 -15.85 -14.77
CA PRO A 261 2.53 -15.87 -13.78
C PRO A 261 3.78 -16.56 -14.37
N PHE A 262 4.97 -15.96 -14.19
CA PHE A 262 6.20 -16.60 -14.65
C PHE A 262 6.48 -17.90 -13.87
N ASN A 263 6.98 -18.93 -14.55
CA ASN A 263 7.51 -20.11 -13.87
C ASN A 263 8.68 -19.69 -12.98
N ARG A 264 8.62 -20.06 -11.69
CA ARG A 264 9.63 -19.74 -10.67
C ARG A 264 10.48 -20.96 -10.38
N GLU A 265 11.64 -20.79 -9.77
CA GLU A 265 12.44 -21.93 -9.32
C GLU A 265 11.62 -22.78 -8.33
N GLY A 266 11.21 -23.99 -8.76
CA GLY A 266 10.43 -24.90 -7.95
C GLY A 266 8.92 -24.93 -8.25
N TYR A 267 8.38 -24.03 -9.09
CA TYR A 267 6.94 -23.99 -9.40
C TYR A 267 6.65 -23.64 -10.86
N ARG A 268 5.73 -24.39 -11.47
CA ARG A 268 5.22 -24.15 -12.82
C ARG A 268 3.72 -23.90 -12.81
N TYR A 269 3.30 -23.10 -13.77
CA TYR A 269 1.90 -22.72 -13.92
C TYR A 269 1.38 -23.15 -15.29
N TYR A 270 0.23 -23.81 -15.32
CA TYR A 270 -0.44 -24.19 -16.56
C TYR A 270 -1.80 -23.51 -16.61
N LEU A 271 -2.08 -22.79 -17.69
CA LEU A 271 -3.38 -22.15 -17.88
C LEU A 271 -4.47 -23.22 -18.03
N VAL A 272 -5.59 -23.04 -17.35
CA VAL A 272 -6.71 -23.99 -17.41
C VAL A 272 -8.00 -23.37 -17.95
N GLU A 273 -8.85 -24.23 -18.49
CA GLU A 273 -10.24 -23.96 -18.86
C GLU A 273 -11.17 -24.99 -18.23
N LYS A 274 -12.47 -24.69 -18.17
CA LYS A 274 -13.45 -25.64 -17.64
C LYS A 274 -13.54 -26.86 -18.55
N ASP A 275 -13.56 -28.05 -17.95
CA ASP A 275 -13.63 -29.29 -18.70
C ASP A 275 -15.09 -29.73 -18.89
N LEU A 276 -15.50 -29.84 -20.15
CA LEU A 276 -16.89 -30.10 -20.53
C LEU A 276 -17.28 -31.58 -20.45
N ILE A 277 -16.32 -32.50 -20.33
CA ILE A 277 -16.56 -33.94 -20.35
C ILE A 277 -16.72 -34.55 -18.95
N VAL A 278 -16.61 -33.74 -17.89
CA VAL A 278 -16.63 -34.21 -16.51
C VAL A 278 -18.04 -34.68 -16.13
N PRO A 279 -18.21 -35.93 -15.64
CA PRO A 279 -19.51 -36.42 -15.18
C PRO A 279 -20.03 -35.59 -14.00
N ASN A 280 -21.36 -35.42 -13.90
CA ASN A 280 -22.01 -34.70 -12.81
C ASN A 280 -21.52 -33.24 -12.59
N ARG A 281 -20.95 -32.61 -13.63
CA ARG A 281 -20.38 -31.24 -13.59
C ARG A 281 -21.29 -30.23 -12.89
N ASP A 282 -22.58 -30.25 -13.21
CA ASP A 282 -23.53 -29.27 -12.70
C ASP A 282 -23.64 -29.31 -11.16
N ILE A 283 -23.43 -30.47 -10.52
CA ILE A 283 -23.41 -30.62 -9.06
C ILE A 283 -22.19 -29.90 -8.45
N PHE A 284 -21.02 -30.05 -9.07
CA PHE A 284 -19.78 -29.42 -8.62
C PHE A 284 -19.74 -27.91 -8.89
N GLU A 285 -20.37 -27.45 -9.98
CA GLU A 285 -20.46 -26.02 -10.30
C GLU A 285 -21.42 -25.26 -9.37
N LEU A 286 -22.48 -25.90 -8.87
CA LEU A 286 -23.38 -25.32 -7.88
C LEU A 286 -22.68 -25.11 -6.53
N GLU A 287 -21.75 -25.99 -6.15
CA GLU A 287 -20.96 -25.89 -4.91
C GLU A 287 -19.93 -24.74 -4.94
N GLU A 288 -19.47 -24.33 -6.15
CA GLU A 288 -18.54 -23.21 -6.40
C GLU A 288 -19.08 -21.87 -5.85
N SER A 289 -20.40 -21.76 -5.62
CA SER A 289 -21.06 -20.60 -5.02
C SER A 289 -20.92 -20.50 -3.49
N THR A 290 -20.45 -21.56 -2.83
CA THR A 290 -20.34 -21.66 -1.37
C THR A 290 -18.92 -21.29 -0.93
N TYR A 291 -18.75 -20.12 -0.30
CA TYR A 291 -17.49 -19.40 -0.08
C TYR A 291 -16.37 -20.10 0.73
N ASN A 292 -16.52 -21.36 1.16
CA ASN A 292 -15.64 -22.01 2.13
C ASN A 292 -15.03 -23.36 1.72
N LYS A 293 -15.22 -23.84 0.48
CA LYS A 293 -14.61 -25.11 0.01
C LYS A 293 -13.56 -24.88 -1.09
N PRO A 294 -12.48 -25.68 -1.13
CA PRO A 294 -11.51 -25.64 -2.23
C PRO A 294 -12.19 -26.06 -3.53
N ILE A 295 -11.97 -25.29 -4.60
CA ILE A 295 -12.53 -25.58 -5.93
C ILE A 295 -11.98 -26.93 -6.40
N PRO A 296 -12.83 -27.90 -6.79
CA PRO A 296 -12.37 -29.19 -7.28
C PRO A 296 -11.45 -29.02 -8.50
N ALA A 297 -10.21 -29.48 -8.41
CA ALA A 297 -9.22 -29.27 -9.48
C ALA A 297 -9.57 -30.03 -10.77
N HIS A 298 -10.26 -31.18 -10.63
CA HIS A 298 -10.56 -32.11 -11.72
C HIS A 298 -11.62 -31.59 -12.71
N ILE A 299 -12.42 -30.58 -12.33
CA ILE A 299 -13.42 -29.94 -13.22
C ILE A 299 -12.79 -28.99 -14.25
N TYR A 300 -11.48 -28.78 -14.18
CA TYR A 300 -10.71 -27.98 -15.14
C TYR A 300 -9.78 -28.88 -15.97
N ARG A 301 -9.22 -28.34 -17.06
CA ARG A 301 -8.22 -28.99 -17.91
C ARG A 301 -7.21 -27.97 -18.46
N VAL A 302 -6.02 -28.42 -18.86
CA VAL A 302 -5.00 -27.53 -19.43
C VAL A 302 -5.41 -27.01 -20.81
N VAL A 303 -5.24 -25.71 -21.03
CA VAL A 303 -5.44 -25.07 -22.33
C VAL A 303 -4.29 -25.43 -23.26
N VAL A 304 -4.60 -26.17 -24.33
CA VAL A 304 -3.66 -26.42 -25.43
C VAL A 304 -3.72 -25.24 -26.40
N HIS A 305 -2.59 -24.56 -26.62
CA HIS A 305 -2.56 -23.37 -27.47
C HIS A 305 -2.89 -23.73 -28.94
N PRO A 306 -3.72 -22.93 -29.65
CA PRO A 306 -4.16 -23.26 -31.02
C PRO A 306 -3.05 -23.13 -32.08
N VAL A 307 -1.90 -22.56 -31.71
CA VAL A 307 -0.73 -22.38 -32.58
C VAL A 307 0.53 -22.55 -31.74
N VAL A 308 1.57 -23.17 -32.30
CA VAL A 308 2.88 -23.24 -31.66
C VAL A 308 3.56 -21.87 -31.68
N THR A 309 3.71 -21.28 -30.49
CA THR A 309 4.48 -20.05 -30.26
C THR A 309 5.49 -20.23 -29.14
N LEU A 310 6.30 -19.20 -28.87
CA LEU A 310 7.08 -19.10 -27.64
C LEU A 310 6.16 -18.90 -26.42
N SER A 311 6.47 -19.56 -25.32
CA SER A 311 5.62 -19.58 -24.12
C SER A 311 5.71 -18.25 -23.32
N PRO A 312 4.58 -17.64 -22.91
CA PRO A 312 4.58 -16.42 -22.11
C PRO A 312 5.16 -16.58 -20.70
N ASN A 313 4.90 -17.72 -20.04
CA ASN A 313 5.33 -18.03 -18.68
C ASN A 313 6.53 -18.96 -18.60
N ASP A 314 6.79 -19.78 -19.64
CA ASP A 314 7.93 -20.70 -19.66
C ASP A 314 9.20 -20.07 -20.26
N ARG A 315 9.61 -18.96 -19.64
CA ARG A 315 10.74 -18.13 -20.05
C ARG A 315 11.34 -17.39 -18.86
N ALA A 316 12.63 -17.07 -18.96
CA ALA A 316 13.24 -16.13 -18.03
C ALA A 316 12.53 -14.76 -18.10
N TYR A 317 12.25 -14.18 -16.92
CA TYR A 317 11.49 -12.93 -16.80
C TYR A 317 12.15 -11.75 -17.54
N GLN A 318 13.48 -11.75 -17.66
CA GLN A 318 14.22 -10.70 -18.37
C GLN A 318 14.10 -10.75 -19.90
N LEU A 319 13.64 -11.85 -20.49
CA LEU A 319 13.45 -11.92 -21.95
C LEU A 319 12.28 -11.02 -22.38
N LYS A 320 12.32 -10.51 -23.61
CA LYS A 320 11.20 -9.76 -24.19
C LYS A 320 10.65 -10.51 -25.39
N LEU A 321 9.37 -10.88 -25.36
CA LEU A 321 8.67 -11.42 -26.53
C LEU A 321 8.10 -10.30 -27.39
N SER A 322 8.04 -10.54 -28.69
CA SER A 322 7.16 -9.81 -29.61
C SER A 322 5.69 -10.16 -29.39
N GLU A 323 4.80 -9.30 -29.89
CA GLU A 323 3.34 -9.51 -29.79
C GLU A 323 2.86 -10.80 -30.47
N ASP A 324 3.47 -11.17 -31.59
CA ASP A 324 3.18 -12.43 -32.30
C ASP A 324 3.75 -13.68 -31.62
N ARG A 325 4.53 -13.50 -30.52
CA ARG A 325 5.19 -14.56 -29.75
C ARG A 325 6.11 -15.48 -30.56
N LEU A 326 6.65 -14.99 -31.67
CA LEU A 326 7.62 -15.73 -32.49
C LEU A 326 9.03 -15.18 -32.38
N SER A 327 9.20 -13.92 -31.95
CA SER A 327 10.51 -13.31 -31.73
C SER A 327 10.79 -13.09 -30.24
N VAL A 328 12.05 -13.24 -29.86
CA VAL A 328 12.52 -13.00 -28.50
C VAL A 328 13.84 -12.25 -28.50
N SER A 329 13.95 -11.24 -27.63
CA SER A 329 15.15 -10.46 -27.40
C SER A 329 15.66 -10.66 -25.97
N GLY A 330 16.97 -10.89 -25.83
CA GLY A 330 17.64 -10.97 -24.53
C GLY A 330 18.34 -9.67 -24.14
N PHE A 331 18.77 -9.57 -22.89
CA PHE A 331 19.56 -8.43 -22.38
C PHE A 331 20.86 -8.93 -21.76
N GLU A 332 20.97 -8.97 -20.43
CA GLU A 332 22.15 -9.43 -19.69
C GLU A 332 22.05 -10.90 -19.27
N GLY A 333 23.18 -11.61 -19.25
CA GLY A 333 23.23 -13.02 -18.86
C GLY A 333 22.64 -13.97 -19.90
N TYR A 334 22.82 -15.27 -19.68
CA TYR A 334 22.13 -16.28 -20.49
C TYR A 334 20.71 -16.47 -19.96
N SER A 335 19.75 -16.60 -20.87
CA SER A 335 18.34 -16.74 -20.50
C SER A 335 17.60 -17.58 -21.51
N VAL A 336 16.82 -18.56 -21.05
CA VAL A 336 16.10 -19.52 -21.88
C VAL A 336 14.64 -19.13 -22.05
N ILE A 337 14.11 -19.41 -23.23
CA ILE A 337 12.67 -19.50 -23.51
C ILE A 337 12.37 -20.82 -24.22
N ARG A 338 11.22 -21.42 -23.88
CA ARG A 338 10.69 -22.62 -24.54
C ARG A 338 9.43 -22.31 -25.34
N ALA A 339 9.12 -23.16 -26.32
CA ALA A 339 7.85 -23.12 -27.03
C ALA A 339 6.69 -23.64 -26.16
N THR A 340 5.48 -23.42 -26.63
CA THR A 340 4.21 -23.84 -25.99
C THR A 340 3.95 -25.34 -26.07
N HIS A 341 4.55 -26.05 -27.05
CA HIS A 341 4.30 -27.46 -27.32
C HIS A 341 5.57 -28.29 -27.19
N SER A 342 5.42 -29.53 -26.74
CA SER A 342 6.50 -30.53 -26.61
C SER A 342 6.31 -31.72 -27.52
N VAL A 343 7.37 -32.49 -27.71
CA VAL A 343 7.39 -33.76 -28.44
C VAL A 343 8.01 -34.85 -27.56
N SER A 344 7.44 -36.06 -27.61
CA SER A 344 7.88 -37.25 -26.86
C SER A 344 8.18 -38.45 -27.76
N HIS A 345 7.69 -38.44 -29.00
CA HIS A 345 7.82 -39.48 -30.01
C HIS A 345 7.93 -38.86 -31.41
N GLY A 346 8.32 -39.66 -32.41
CA GLY A 346 8.40 -39.24 -33.81
C GLY A 346 9.55 -38.27 -34.16
N THR A 347 9.56 -37.80 -35.41
CA THR A 347 10.61 -36.92 -35.94
C THR A 347 10.08 -35.52 -36.25
N TRP A 348 10.66 -34.50 -35.61
CA TRP A 348 10.14 -33.14 -35.58
C TRP A 348 11.20 -32.09 -35.92
N TYR A 349 10.76 -31.00 -36.54
CA TYR A 349 11.63 -29.94 -37.05
C TYR A 349 11.08 -28.53 -36.77
N PHE A 350 11.96 -27.60 -36.42
CA PHE A 350 11.69 -26.16 -36.40
C PHE A 350 12.89 -25.34 -36.87
N GLU A 351 12.65 -24.10 -37.28
CA GLU A 351 13.69 -23.15 -37.70
C GLU A 351 13.87 -22.01 -36.69
N VAL A 352 15.10 -21.50 -36.59
CA VAL A 352 15.45 -20.28 -35.86
C VAL A 352 16.19 -19.33 -36.79
N ILE A 353 15.72 -18.10 -36.88
CA ILE A 353 16.25 -17.03 -37.71
C ILE A 353 16.87 -15.98 -36.82
N PHE A 354 18.09 -15.58 -37.14
CA PHE A 354 18.89 -14.65 -36.35
C PHE A 354 18.66 -13.25 -36.89
N THR A 355 17.87 -12.44 -36.19
CA THR A 355 17.45 -11.11 -36.66
C THR A 355 18.36 -10.00 -36.17
N ALA A 356 19.01 -10.16 -35.02
CA ALA A 356 20.03 -9.24 -34.53
C ALA A 356 21.05 -9.97 -33.64
N GLN A 357 22.34 -9.82 -33.93
CA GLN A 357 23.41 -10.42 -33.13
C GLN A 357 24.54 -9.41 -32.85
N PRO A 358 24.40 -8.56 -31.80
CA PRO A 358 25.43 -7.58 -31.43
C PRO A 358 26.80 -8.20 -31.18
N PRO A 359 27.92 -7.46 -31.36
CA PRO A 359 29.25 -7.95 -31.02
C PRO A 359 29.33 -8.42 -29.56
N GLY A 360 29.92 -9.60 -29.32
CA GLY A 360 29.98 -10.21 -27.97
C GLY A 360 28.77 -11.07 -27.59
N SER A 361 27.67 -10.99 -28.35
CA SER A 361 26.47 -11.79 -28.10
C SER A 361 26.63 -13.26 -28.49
N HIS A 362 25.95 -14.13 -27.75
CA HIS A 362 25.97 -15.57 -27.97
C HIS A 362 24.55 -16.12 -27.90
N ILE A 363 24.25 -17.04 -28.81
CA ILE A 363 22.93 -17.65 -28.92
C ILE A 363 23.14 -19.15 -28.90
N ARG A 364 22.24 -19.87 -28.21
CA ARG A 364 22.15 -21.33 -28.33
C ARG A 364 20.74 -21.73 -28.68
N ILE A 365 20.61 -22.67 -29.59
CA ILE A 365 19.34 -23.23 -30.04
C ILE A 365 19.34 -24.73 -29.80
N GLY A 366 18.18 -25.33 -29.58
CA GLY A 366 18.05 -26.78 -29.49
C GLY A 366 16.78 -27.20 -28.76
N TRP A 367 16.90 -28.26 -27.98
CA TRP A 367 15.77 -28.91 -27.31
C TRP A 367 15.99 -28.97 -25.81
N SER A 368 14.92 -28.75 -25.05
CA SER A 368 14.95 -28.73 -23.59
C SER A 368 13.72 -29.41 -23.01
N GLN A 369 13.91 -30.26 -22.01
CA GLN A 369 12.80 -30.70 -21.18
C GLN A 369 12.32 -29.55 -20.27
N ALA A 370 11.08 -29.66 -19.78
CA ALA A 370 10.39 -28.64 -19.00
C ALA A 370 11.21 -28.22 -17.76
N VAL A 371 11.63 -29.16 -16.92
CA VAL A 371 12.33 -28.92 -15.64
C VAL A 371 13.73 -28.32 -15.76
N ALA A 372 14.24 -28.09 -16.97
CA ALA A 372 15.55 -27.45 -17.17
C ALA A 372 15.51 -25.96 -16.75
N PRO A 373 16.57 -25.44 -16.09
CA PRO A 373 16.58 -24.09 -15.53
C PRO A 373 16.51 -23.00 -16.61
N ILE A 374 15.54 -22.09 -16.46
CA ILE A 374 15.29 -21.01 -17.42
C ILE A 374 16.28 -19.85 -17.31
N GLN A 375 16.91 -19.67 -16.14
CA GLN A 375 17.90 -18.63 -15.88
C GLN A 375 19.34 -19.02 -16.29
N ALA A 376 19.48 -20.14 -17.00
CA ALA A 376 20.76 -20.64 -17.49
C ALA A 376 20.83 -20.56 -19.03
N CYS A 377 21.55 -21.49 -19.65
CA CYS A 377 21.63 -21.63 -21.11
C CYS A 377 21.13 -23.02 -21.54
N VAL A 378 20.65 -23.14 -22.77
CA VAL A 378 20.32 -24.46 -23.33
C VAL A 378 21.61 -25.29 -23.38
N GLY A 379 21.53 -26.54 -22.93
CA GLY A 379 22.67 -27.44 -22.80
C GLY A 379 23.44 -27.29 -21.48
N TYR A 380 22.92 -26.57 -20.48
CA TYR A 380 23.55 -26.44 -19.16
C TYR A 380 23.44 -27.73 -18.32
N THR A 381 22.29 -28.39 -18.34
CA THR A 381 22.02 -29.62 -17.58
C THR A 381 21.93 -30.85 -18.49
N GLN A 382 21.67 -32.02 -17.90
CA GLN A 382 21.35 -33.26 -18.64
C GLN A 382 20.00 -33.18 -19.38
N LEU A 383 19.15 -32.21 -19.04
CA LEU A 383 17.78 -32.08 -19.53
C LEU A 383 17.67 -31.26 -20.83
N SER A 384 18.80 -30.82 -21.40
CA SER A 384 18.80 -30.00 -22.61
C SER A 384 20.01 -30.25 -23.50
N TYR A 385 19.84 -30.01 -24.80
CA TYR A 385 20.83 -30.21 -25.85
C TYR A 385 20.84 -29.00 -26.75
N ALA A 386 22.02 -28.45 -27.05
CA ALA A 386 22.12 -27.18 -27.74
C ALA A 386 23.24 -27.11 -28.77
N TRP A 387 23.09 -26.17 -29.69
CA TRP A 387 24.12 -25.73 -30.63
C TRP A 387 24.36 -24.23 -30.46
N ARG A 388 25.62 -23.82 -30.30
CA ARG A 388 26.02 -22.45 -29.97
C ARG A 388 26.56 -21.69 -31.18
N SER A 389 26.18 -20.42 -31.31
CA SER A 389 26.59 -19.52 -32.40
C SER A 389 28.10 -19.33 -32.48
N HIS A 390 28.75 -19.19 -31.33
CA HIS A 390 30.21 -19.05 -31.26
C HIS A 390 30.91 -20.40 -31.50
N LYS A 391 31.72 -20.44 -32.57
CA LYS A 391 32.53 -21.59 -33.01
C LYS A 391 31.76 -22.86 -33.37
N GLY A 392 30.43 -22.79 -33.50
CA GLY A 392 29.60 -23.92 -33.97
C GLY A 392 29.64 -25.16 -33.08
N THR A 393 29.84 -24.96 -31.77
CA THR A 393 30.00 -26.03 -30.79
C THR A 393 28.66 -26.54 -30.26
N LYS A 394 28.52 -27.87 -30.12
CA LYS A 394 27.36 -28.51 -29.45
C LYS A 394 27.56 -28.58 -27.94
N PHE A 395 26.50 -28.35 -27.17
CA PHE A 395 26.51 -28.26 -25.71
C PHE A 395 25.49 -29.19 -25.06
N HIS A 396 25.95 -29.93 -24.06
CA HIS A 396 25.14 -30.75 -23.16
C HIS A 396 25.88 -30.89 -21.82
N GLN A 397 25.18 -30.82 -20.68
CA GLN A 397 25.79 -30.84 -19.33
C GLN A 397 26.89 -29.77 -19.14
N ALA A 398 26.68 -28.59 -19.71
CA ALA A 398 27.64 -27.48 -19.76
C ALA A 398 28.97 -27.81 -20.48
N LYS A 399 29.08 -28.98 -21.14
CA LYS A 399 30.26 -29.41 -21.89
C LYS A 399 30.09 -29.08 -23.37
N GLY A 400 30.97 -28.22 -23.88
CA GLY A 400 31.03 -27.86 -25.30
C GLY A 400 31.95 -28.79 -26.08
N LYS A 401 31.48 -29.34 -27.20
CA LYS A 401 32.30 -30.09 -28.16
C LYS A 401 32.21 -29.43 -29.54
N HIS A 402 33.29 -29.48 -30.31
CA HIS A 402 33.26 -29.07 -31.72
C HIS A 402 32.24 -29.94 -32.48
N TYR A 403 31.57 -29.33 -33.46
CA TYR A 403 30.51 -29.98 -34.22
C TYR A 403 30.42 -29.47 -35.65
N ALA A 404 30.42 -28.15 -35.86
CA ALA A 404 30.47 -27.57 -37.20
C ALA A 404 31.41 -26.36 -37.27
N ASP A 405 32.13 -26.22 -38.38
CA ASP A 405 33.09 -25.13 -38.57
C ASP A 405 32.42 -23.77 -38.82
N GLY A 406 33.10 -22.70 -38.37
CA GLY A 406 32.73 -21.32 -38.69
C GLY A 406 31.60 -20.69 -37.87
N GLY A 407 30.94 -21.42 -36.97
CA GLY A 407 29.80 -20.90 -36.20
C GLY A 407 28.68 -20.36 -37.10
N PHE A 408 27.71 -19.67 -36.52
CA PHE A 408 26.61 -19.05 -37.27
C PHE A 408 26.39 -17.59 -36.86
N LYS A 409 25.89 -16.78 -37.81
CA LYS A 409 25.83 -15.32 -37.74
C LYS A 409 24.45 -14.79 -38.10
N GLU A 410 24.24 -13.50 -37.89
CA GLU A 410 23.03 -12.78 -38.30
C GLU A 410 22.68 -13.05 -39.77
N GLY A 411 21.39 -13.34 -40.03
CA GLY A 411 20.89 -13.74 -41.34
C GLY A 411 20.87 -15.24 -41.63
N ASP A 412 21.62 -16.07 -40.89
CA ASP A 412 21.53 -17.52 -41.01
C ASP A 412 20.16 -18.03 -40.53
N VAL A 413 19.67 -19.07 -41.20
CA VAL A 413 18.47 -19.83 -40.80
C VAL A 413 18.92 -21.20 -40.35
N LEU A 414 18.63 -21.53 -39.10
CA LEU A 414 19.08 -22.77 -38.49
C LEU A 414 17.90 -23.70 -38.27
N GLY A 415 17.99 -24.91 -38.80
CA GLY A 415 17.04 -25.97 -38.56
C GLY A 415 17.45 -26.81 -37.36
N CYS A 416 16.48 -27.17 -36.53
CA CYS A 416 16.65 -28.04 -35.36
C CYS A 416 15.74 -29.25 -35.53
N LEU A 417 16.33 -30.44 -35.69
CA LEU A 417 15.61 -31.70 -35.82
C LEU A 417 15.82 -32.56 -34.56
N ILE A 418 14.76 -33.15 -34.03
CA ILE A 418 14.81 -34.23 -33.04
C ILE A 418 14.04 -35.43 -33.57
N SER A 419 14.64 -36.62 -33.48
CA SER A 419 14.02 -37.89 -33.81
C SER A 419 13.97 -38.74 -32.55
N LEU A 420 12.75 -39.08 -32.14
CA LEU A 420 12.44 -39.91 -30.99
C LEU A 420 11.76 -41.20 -31.49
N PRO A 421 11.90 -42.34 -30.79
CA PRO A 421 11.26 -43.58 -31.21
C PRO A 421 9.74 -43.42 -31.29
N LEU A 422 9.14 -44.25 -32.14
CA LEU A 422 7.69 -44.38 -32.21
C LEU A 422 7.15 -44.99 -30.91
N CYS A 423 5.93 -44.64 -30.59
CA CYS A 423 5.18 -45.09 -29.43
C CYS A 423 3.79 -45.60 -29.87
N PRO A 424 3.00 -46.22 -28.98
CA PRO A 424 1.65 -46.70 -29.31
C PRO A 424 0.68 -45.65 -29.85
N ALA A 425 0.96 -44.34 -29.70
CA ALA A 425 0.18 -43.27 -30.30
C ALA A 425 0.45 -43.07 -31.81
N ASP A 426 1.55 -43.63 -32.33
CA ASP A 426 1.95 -43.54 -33.72
C ASP A 426 1.29 -44.61 -34.59
N LYS A 427 0.78 -44.21 -35.76
CA LYS A 427 0.14 -45.14 -36.72
C LYS A 427 1.08 -46.24 -37.23
N GLU A 428 2.37 -45.94 -37.29
CA GLU A 428 3.42 -46.83 -37.80
C GLU A 428 4.05 -47.68 -36.69
N TYR A 429 3.50 -47.64 -35.47
CA TYR A 429 4.01 -48.41 -34.35
C TYR A 429 3.77 -49.91 -34.55
N ASP A 430 4.85 -50.69 -34.51
CA ASP A 430 4.77 -52.14 -34.63
C ASP A 430 4.44 -52.79 -33.28
N PHE A 431 3.14 -53.00 -33.04
CA PHE A 431 2.63 -53.70 -31.85
C PHE A 431 3.12 -55.14 -31.73
N THR A 432 3.64 -55.76 -32.79
CA THR A 432 4.13 -57.15 -32.76
C THR A 432 5.58 -57.27 -32.27
N SER A 433 6.31 -56.14 -32.23
CA SER A 433 7.75 -56.09 -31.90
C SER A 433 8.08 -55.91 -30.42
N VAL A 434 7.07 -55.78 -29.55
CA VAL A 434 7.24 -55.45 -28.12
C VAL A 434 6.56 -56.47 -27.20
N GLU A 435 7.28 -56.98 -26.21
CA GLU A 435 6.75 -57.94 -25.21
C GLU A 435 5.77 -57.30 -24.22
N SER A 436 5.87 -55.99 -23.98
CA SER A 436 4.95 -55.22 -23.13
C SER A 436 4.83 -53.78 -23.63
N LEU A 437 3.62 -53.21 -23.51
CA LEU A 437 3.37 -51.83 -23.92
C LEU A 437 4.03 -50.85 -22.95
N PRO A 438 4.66 -49.77 -23.45
CA PRO A 438 5.18 -48.72 -22.58
C PRO A 438 4.02 -48.03 -21.84
N PRO A 439 4.24 -47.57 -20.59
CA PRO A 439 3.23 -46.83 -19.85
C PRO A 439 2.81 -45.57 -20.61
N SER A 440 1.51 -45.25 -20.60
CA SER A 440 0.95 -44.07 -21.28
C SER A 440 1.64 -42.76 -20.86
N SER A 441 2.04 -42.65 -19.59
CA SER A 441 2.78 -41.50 -19.04
C SER A 441 4.14 -41.22 -19.70
N THR A 442 4.66 -42.15 -20.50
CA THR A 442 5.93 -41.96 -21.23
C THR A 442 5.75 -41.26 -22.58
N TYR A 443 4.54 -41.25 -23.14
CA TYR A 443 4.25 -40.64 -24.44
C TYR A 443 3.05 -39.68 -24.45
N LEU A 444 2.08 -39.83 -23.54
CA LEU A 444 0.99 -38.89 -23.32
C LEU A 444 1.36 -37.80 -22.30
N PRO A 445 0.95 -36.55 -22.51
CA PRO A 445 1.19 -35.47 -21.54
C PRO A 445 0.40 -35.72 -20.25
N PRO A 446 0.87 -35.22 -19.09
CA PRO A 446 0.11 -35.35 -17.84
C PRO A 446 -1.24 -34.62 -17.90
N SER A 447 -2.27 -35.18 -17.26
CA SER A 447 -3.59 -34.53 -17.18
C SER A 447 -3.60 -33.32 -16.25
N TYR A 448 -2.79 -33.33 -15.20
CA TYR A 448 -2.70 -32.28 -14.16
C TYR A 448 -3.98 -32.07 -13.32
N LYS A 449 -5.06 -32.83 -13.54
CA LYS A 449 -6.33 -32.74 -12.79
C LYS A 449 -6.22 -32.98 -11.29
N ASN A 450 -5.13 -33.61 -10.83
CA ASN A 450 -4.80 -33.81 -9.43
C ASN A 450 -3.99 -32.66 -8.80
N LEU A 451 -3.61 -31.65 -9.59
CA LEU A 451 -2.85 -30.50 -9.09
C LEU A 451 -3.74 -29.43 -8.48
N PRO A 452 -3.25 -28.67 -7.47
CA PRO A 452 -4.00 -27.56 -6.92
C PRO A 452 -4.23 -26.46 -7.97
N LEU A 453 -5.42 -25.86 -7.91
CA LEU A 453 -5.76 -24.66 -8.67
C LEU A 453 -5.40 -23.41 -7.88
N ILE A 454 -4.81 -22.44 -8.59
CA ILE A 454 -4.62 -21.08 -8.08
C ILE A 454 -5.42 -20.10 -8.93
N ASN A 455 -6.07 -19.13 -8.29
CA ASN A 455 -6.66 -17.99 -8.98
C ASN A 455 -5.64 -16.86 -9.03
N PHE A 456 -5.14 -16.57 -10.23
CA PHE A 456 -4.23 -15.45 -10.48
C PHE A 456 -4.90 -14.45 -11.43
N LYS A 457 -5.24 -13.28 -10.88
CA LYS A 457 -5.80 -12.16 -11.63
C LYS A 457 -6.95 -12.56 -12.58
N HIS A 458 -7.96 -13.21 -11.99
CA HIS A 458 -9.21 -13.61 -12.67
C HIS A 458 -9.10 -14.80 -13.62
N HIS A 459 -7.94 -15.48 -13.67
CA HIS A 459 -7.77 -16.73 -14.41
C HIS A 459 -7.25 -17.82 -13.48
N TYR A 460 -7.64 -19.06 -13.76
CA TYR A 460 -7.19 -20.22 -13.01
C TYR A 460 -5.96 -20.85 -13.67
N PHE A 461 -5.06 -21.37 -12.84
CA PHE A 461 -3.88 -22.11 -13.28
C PHE A 461 -3.69 -23.34 -12.40
N TYR A 462 -3.24 -24.45 -12.98
CA TYR A 462 -2.64 -25.53 -12.18
C TYR A 462 -1.26 -25.09 -11.70
N GLU A 463 -0.97 -25.34 -10.43
CA GLU A 463 0.35 -25.14 -9.84
C GLU A 463 1.03 -26.49 -9.63
N GLU A 464 2.14 -26.72 -10.33
CA GLU A 464 2.99 -27.90 -10.17
C GLU A 464 4.28 -27.53 -9.45
N LYS A 465 4.70 -28.35 -8.49
CA LYS A 465 5.99 -28.19 -7.82
C LYS A 465 7.06 -28.97 -8.57
N ASP A 466 8.08 -28.28 -9.11
CA ASP A 466 9.19 -28.93 -9.80
C ASP A 466 10.01 -29.80 -8.83
N ASP A 467 10.23 -31.07 -9.18
CA ASP A 467 11.24 -31.93 -8.54
C ASP A 467 12.36 -32.26 -9.54
N VAL A 468 13.30 -31.31 -9.67
CA VAL A 468 14.47 -31.46 -10.55
C VAL A 468 15.33 -32.68 -10.13
N SER A 469 15.35 -33.03 -8.84
CA SER A 469 16.16 -34.15 -8.34
C SER A 469 15.56 -35.48 -8.76
N ALA A 470 14.23 -35.63 -8.68
CA ALA A 470 13.53 -36.81 -9.18
C ALA A 470 13.65 -36.93 -10.70
N ALA A 471 13.50 -35.82 -11.43
CA ALA A 471 13.65 -35.81 -12.89
C ALA A 471 15.04 -36.30 -13.32
N LEU A 472 16.11 -35.85 -12.66
CA LEU A 472 17.47 -36.30 -12.95
C LEU A 472 17.71 -37.77 -12.59
N LYS A 473 17.11 -38.29 -11.52
CA LYS A 473 17.22 -39.71 -11.12
C LYS A 473 16.54 -40.66 -12.13
N ASN A 474 15.47 -40.19 -12.78
CA ASN A 474 14.67 -40.99 -13.69
C ASN A 474 15.14 -40.92 -15.16
N LEU A 475 16.24 -40.23 -15.46
CA LEU A 475 16.76 -40.12 -16.83
C LEU A 475 17.26 -41.45 -17.36
N ARG A 476 16.65 -41.92 -18.45
CA ARG A 476 17.05 -43.14 -19.16
C ARG A 476 17.35 -42.79 -20.63
N PRO A 477 18.52 -43.17 -21.16
CA PRO A 477 18.82 -42.98 -22.59
C PRO A 477 17.80 -43.73 -23.45
N THR A 478 17.34 -43.08 -24.50
CA THR A 478 16.41 -43.65 -25.47
C THR A 478 17.18 -44.06 -26.71
N PHE A 479 17.50 -45.34 -26.82
CA PHE A 479 18.32 -45.85 -27.93
C PHE A 479 17.67 -45.60 -29.29
N GLY A 480 18.48 -45.19 -30.26
CA GLY A 480 18.01 -44.88 -31.62
C GLY A 480 17.43 -43.47 -31.79
N SER A 481 17.31 -42.70 -30.72
CA SER A 481 16.97 -41.28 -30.79
C SER A 481 18.18 -40.42 -31.20
N TRP A 482 17.94 -39.29 -31.85
CA TRP A 482 19.01 -38.39 -32.25
C TRP A 482 18.55 -36.94 -32.47
N ILE A 483 19.50 -36.02 -32.40
CA ILE A 483 19.31 -34.59 -32.71
C ILE A 483 20.30 -34.21 -33.79
N GLU A 484 19.81 -33.48 -34.79
CA GLU A 484 20.60 -32.94 -35.89
C GLU A 484 20.28 -31.46 -36.11
N PHE A 485 21.30 -30.70 -36.53
CA PHE A 485 21.12 -29.30 -36.89
C PHE A 485 21.41 -29.06 -38.36
N TYR A 486 20.72 -28.08 -38.92
CA TYR A 486 20.81 -27.67 -40.31
C TYR A 486 21.19 -26.19 -40.36
N ARG A 487 22.04 -25.80 -41.31
CA ARG A 487 22.35 -24.40 -41.59
C ARG A 487 21.95 -24.08 -43.02
N ASN A 488 21.03 -23.14 -43.19
CA ASN A 488 20.52 -22.70 -44.48
C ASN A 488 20.08 -23.90 -45.36
N GLY A 489 19.32 -24.82 -44.75
CA GLY A 489 18.82 -26.05 -45.39
C GLY A 489 19.82 -27.20 -45.53
N LYS A 490 21.11 -27.01 -45.21
CA LYS A 490 22.12 -28.08 -45.31
C LYS A 490 22.37 -28.73 -43.94
N SER A 491 22.34 -30.06 -43.90
CA SER A 491 22.67 -30.84 -42.69
C SER A 491 24.10 -30.55 -42.22
N CYS A 492 24.27 -30.42 -40.91
CA CYS A 492 25.57 -30.38 -40.22
C CYS A 492 25.93 -31.74 -39.57
N GLY A 493 25.19 -32.80 -39.89
CA GLY A 493 25.36 -34.16 -39.35
C GLY A 493 24.76 -34.36 -37.95
N ILE A 494 24.70 -35.59 -37.46
CA ILE A 494 24.08 -35.88 -36.15
C ILE A 494 24.88 -35.25 -35.00
N ALA A 495 24.23 -34.38 -34.22
CA ALA A 495 24.83 -33.70 -33.08
C ALA A 495 24.82 -34.58 -31.82
N PHE A 496 23.68 -35.21 -31.52
CA PHE A 496 23.51 -36.06 -30.34
C PHE A 496 22.81 -37.35 -30.74
N LYS A 497 23.21 -38.46 -30.11
CA LYS A 497 22.58 -39.78 -30.22
C LYS A 497 22.16 -40.23 -28.83
N ASP A 498 21.14 -41.07 -28.78
CA ASP A 498 20.61 -41.68 -27.57
C ASP A 498 20.28 -40.63 -26.50
N VAL A 499 19.45 -39.64 -26.88
CA VAL A 499 18.97 -38.61 -25.96
C VAL A 499 18.10 -39.23 -24.86
N TYR A 500 18.00 -38.56 -23.70
CA TYR A 500 17.21 -39.09 -22.59
C TYR A 500 15.71 -39.11 -22.90
N ALA A 501 14.97 -40.07 -22.34
CA ALA A 501 13.52 -40.11 -22.43
C ALA A 501 12.88 -38.86 -21.78
N GLY A 502 11.78 -38.38 -22.38
CA GLY A 502 10.97 -37.28 -21.83
C GLY A 502 10.39 -36.36 -22.90
N PHE A 503 9.65 -35.36 -22.45
CA PHE A 503 9.01 -34.37 -23.30
C PHE A 503 9.97 -33.21 -23.62
N TYR A 504 10.30 -33.04 -24.89
CA TYR A 504 11.21 -31.99 -25.35
C TYR A 504 10.47 -30.82 -25.98
N TYR A 505 10.83 -29.62 -25.56
CA TYR A 505 10.34 -28.37 -26.12
C TYR A 505 11.44 -27.73 -26.98
N PRO A 506 11.08 -27.13 -28.14
CA PRO A 506 11.96 -26.20 -28.83
C PRO A 506 12.41 -25.09 -27.88
N ALA A 507 13.72 -24.86 -27.81
CA ALA A 507 14.31 -23.95 -26.83
C ALA A 507 15.40 -23.07 -27.45
N VAL A 508 15.43 -21.82 -27.00
CA VAL A 508 16.48 -20.85 -27.35
C VAL A 508 17.01 -20.21 -26.08
N SER A 509 18.34 -20.03 -26.00
CA SER A 509 18.96 -19.15 -25.02
C SER A 509 19.74 -18.02 -25.65
N LEU A 510 19.58 -16.81 -25.11
CA LEU A 510 20.16 -15.58 -25.60
C LEU A 510 21.12 -14.99 -24.56
N PHE A 511 22.19 -14.36 -25.03
CA PHE A 511 23.20 -13.65 -24.21
C PHE A 511 23.55 -12.31 -24.86
N GLN A 512 23.60 -11.24 -24.08
CA GLN A 512 24.04 -9.88 -24.49
C GLN A 512 23.27 -9.29 -25.69
N GLY A 513 21.97 -9.02 -25.52
CA GLY A 513 21.23 -8.19 -26.49
C GLY A 513 20.81 -8.89 -27.80
N ALA A 514 21.07 -10.18 -27.95
CA ALA A 514 20.70 -10.95 -29.14
C ALA A 514 19.17 -11.03 -29.34
N THR A 515 18.73 -11.07 -30.60
CA THR A 515 17.33 -11.30 -30.99
C THR A 515 17.24 -12.42 -32.01
N VAL A 516 16.31 -13.35 -31.79
CA VAL A 516 15.96 -14.39 -32.76
C VAL A 516 14.47 -14.43 -33.02
N ARG A 517 14.10 -15.06 -34.14
CA ARG A 517 12.73 -15.41 -34.49
C ARG A 517 12.63 -16.92 -34.74
N CYS A 518 11.75 -17.60 -34.03
CA CYS A 518 11.43 -19.00 -34.28
C CYS A 518 10.38 -19.11 -35.39
N ASN A 519 10.52 -20.14 -36.22
CA ASN A 519 9.56 -20.54 -37.24
C ASN A 519 9.21 -22.02 -37.05
N PHE A 520 7.97 -22.27 -36.67
CA PHE A 520 7.48 -23.63 -36.37
C PHE A 520 6.75 -24.28 -37.57
N GLY A 521 6.64 -23.57 -38.71
CA GLY A 521 5.88 -23.98 -39.89
C GLY A 521 4.50 -23.31 -39.97
N PRO A 522 3.70 -23.60 -41.01
CA PRO A 522 3.96 -24.59 -42.08
C PRO A 522 4.92 -24.07 -43.17
N SER A 523 5.13 -22.76 -43.25
CA SER A 523 5.98 -22.13 -44.27
C SER A 523 7.43 -21.99 -43.78
N PHE A 524 8.27 -22.96 -44.13
CA PHE A 524 9.70 -22.94 -43.82
C PHE A 524 10.51 -22.21 -44.89
N ARG A 525 11.66 -21.61 -44.51
CA ARG A 525 12.55 -20.96 -45.48
C ARG A 525 13.30 -21.98 -46.33
N TYR A 526 13.58 -23.14 -45.76
CA TYR A 526 14.16 -24.28 -46.44
C TYR A 526 13.25 -25.49 -46.29
N SER A 527 13.28 -26.41 -47.25
CA SER A 527 12.47 -27.63 -47.20
C SER A 527 12.75 -28.41 -45.91
N VAL A 528 11.68 -28.88 -45.26
CA VAL A 528 11.78 -29.75 -44.10
C VAL A 528 12.52 -31.04 -44.49
N PRO A 529 13.47 -31.53 -43.69
CA PRO A 529 14.18 -32.76 -43.99
C PRO A 529 13.23 -33.96 -44.23
N PRO A 530 13.53 -34.87 -45.17
CA PRO A 530 12.68 -36.03 -45.45
C PRO A 530 12.40 -36.86 -44.19
N GLY A 531 11.13 -37.17 -43.95
CA GLY A 531 10.68 -37.94 -42.78
C GLY A 531 10.49 -37.12 -41.50
N ALA A 532 10.81 -35.82 -41.50
CA ALA A 532 10.53 -34.93 -40.37
C ALA A 532 9.24 -34.11 -40.60
N ARG A 533 8.54 -33.81 -39.51
CA ARG A 533 7.31 -32.98 -39.51
C ARG A 533 7.56 -31.61 -38.90
N GLY A 534 6.82 -30.61 -39.36
CA GLY A 534 6.91 -29.26 -38.78
C GLY A 534 6.28 -29.21 -37.39
N MET A 535 6.86 -28.46 -36.46
CA MET A 535 6.26 -28.28 -35.12
C MET A 535 4.81 -27.78 -35.16
N CYS A 536 4.38 -27.04 -36.19
CA CYS A 536 3.00 -26.60 -36.35
C CYS A 536 1.98 -27.76 -36.41
N GLU A 537 2.38 -28.95 -36.87
CA GLU A 537 1.50 -30.13 -36.92
C GLU A 537 1.24 -30.73 -35.53
N ARG A 538 2.08 -30.40 -34.54
CA ARG A 538 1.98 -30.91 -33.17
C ARG A 538 0.73 -30.44 -32.43
N VAL A 539 0.11 -29.34 -32.86
CA VAL A 539 -1.07 -28.75 -32.20
C VAL A 539 -2.22 -29.76 -32.12
N GLY A 540 -2.57 -30.38 -33.24
CA GLY A 540 -3.69 -31.31 -33.31
C GLY A 540 -3.44 -32.58 -32.50
N GLU A 541 -2.24 -33.16 -32.62
CA GLU A 541 -1.86 -34.36 -31.87
C GLU A 541 -1.84 -34.08 -30.36
N MET A 542 -1.26 -32.96 -29.92
CA MET A 542 -1.18 -32.64 -28.50
C MET A 542 -2.57 -32.37 -27.90
N TYR A 543 -3.48 -31.76 -28.67
CA TYR A 543 -4.86 -31.57 -28.24
C TYR A 543 -5.58 -32.90 -28.00
N ILE A 544 -5.41 -33.86 -28.92
CA ILE A 544 -6.00 -35.21 -28.79
C ILE A 544 -5.37 -35.96 -27.62
N GLU A 545 -4.04 -35.97 -27.53
CA GLU A 545 -3.31 -36.65 -26.46
C GLU A 545 -3.64 -36.08 -25.07
N GLN A 546 -3.73 -34.74 -24.93
CA GLN A 546 -4.13 -34.10 -23.68
C GLN A 546 -5.57 -34.48 -23.30
N THR A 547 -6.49 -34.47 -24.28
CA THR A 547 -7.88 -34.91 -24.06
C THR A 547 -7.94 -36.37 -23.62
N LEU A 548 -7.13 -37.24 -24.22
CA LEU A 548 -7.05 -38.64 -23.84
C LEU A 548 -6.52 -38.81 -22.42
N SER A 549 -5.47 -38.08 -22.03
CA SER A 549 -4.97 -38.06 -20.65
C SER A 549 -6.03 -37.62 -19.65
N ASP A 550 -6.82 -36.59 -20.01
CA ASP A 550 -7.92 -36.09 -19.18
C ASP A 550 -9.02 -37.14 -19.01
N VAL A 551 -9.41 -37.84 -20.09
CA VAL A 551 -10.37 -38.95 -20.05
C VAL A 551 -9.85 -40.11 -19.20
N LEU A 552 -8.60 -40.52 -19.40
CA LEU A 552 -7.98 -41.61 -18.63
C LEU A 552 -8.01 -41.31 -17.13
N TYR A 553 -7.67 -40.08 -16.74
CA TYR A 553 -7.75 -39.66 -15.34
C TYR A 553 -9.18 -39.78 -14.79
N LEU A 554 -10.18 -39.31 -15.54
CA LEU A 554 -11.59 -39.38 -15.10
C LEU A 554 -12.08 -40.83 -14.95
N VAL A 555 -11.65 -41.74 -15.84
CA VAL A 555 -12.01 -43.17 -15.78
C VAL A 555 -11.27 -43.87 -14.63
N GLU A 556 -9.98 -43.60 -14.44
CA GLU A 556 -9.18 -44.21 -13.36
C GLU A 556 -9.68 -43.80 -11.96
N ASN A 557 -10.31 -42.64 -11.83
CA ASN A 557 -10.79 -42.08 -10.57
C ASN A 557 -12.33 -42.02 -10.49
N GLU A 558 -13.06 -42.76 -11.34
CA GLU A 558 -14.52 -42.67 -11.45
C GLU A 558 -15.23 -42.90 -10.10
N ASP A 559 -14.83 -43.93 -9.35
CA ASP A 559 -15.43 -44.27 -8.06
C ASP A 559 -15.21 -43.16 -7.01
N GLU A 560 -14.00 -42.61 -6.90
CA GLU A 560 -13.67 -41.53 -5.95
C GLU A 560 -14.44 -40.25 -6.29
N LEU A 561 -14.54 -39.91 -7.58
CA LEU A 561 -15.27 -38.75 -8.07
C LEU A 561 -16.79 -38.92 -7.88
N ALA A 562 -17.32 -40.12 -8.04
CA ALA A 562 -18.72 -40.43 -7.78
C ALA A 562 -19.07 -40.32 -6.29
N GLU A 563 -18.19 -40.76 -5.39
CA GLU A 563 -18.35 -40.57 -3.95
C GLU A 563 -18.32 -39.08 -3.55
N GLU A 564 -17.42 -38.29 -4.16
CA GLU A 564 -17.33 -36.85 -3.94
C GLU A 564 -18.62 -36.15 -4.40
N ALA A 565 -19.13 -36.50 -5.60
CA ALA A 565 -20.41 -36.01 -6.11
C ALA A 565 -21.60 -36.37 -5.19
N ALA A 566 -21.64 -37.60 -4.69
CA ALA A 566 -22.68 -38.06 -3.77
C ALA A 566 -22.66 -37.32 -2.43
N LYS A 567 -21.46 -37.02 -1.88
CA LYS A 567 -21.30 -36.18 -0.68
C LYS A 567 -21.77 -34.75 -0.92
N CYS A 568 -21.52 -34.18 -2.09
CA CYS A 568 -22.00 -32.85 -2.46
C CYS A 568 -23.53 -32.82 -2.57
N TYR A 569 -24.12 -33.81 -3.24
CA TYR A 569 -25.57 -33.95 -3.40
C TYR A 569 -26.30 -34.19 -2.05
N TYR A 570 -25.72 -34.99 -1.15
CA TYR A 570 -26.29 -35.25 0.18
C TYR A 570 -26.27 -33.99 1.07
N ASN A 571 -25.19 -33.19 1.01
CA ASN A 571 -25.09 -31.92 1.75
C ASN A 571 -26.08 -30.86 1.24
N MET A 572 -26.42 -30.86 -0.06
CA MET A 572 -27.41 -29.93 -0.63
C MET A 572 -28.86 -30.23 -0.21
N ASN A 573 -29.20 -31.50 0.04
CA ASN A 573 -30.59 -31.90 0.31
C ASN A 573 -30.91 -32.18 1.80
N ASN A 574 -29.90 -32.26 2.68
CA ASN A 574 -30.07 -32.50 4.13
C ASN A 574 -29.41 -31.44 5.02
N GLY A 575 -29.00 -30.29 4.48
CA GLY A 575 -28.61 -29.14 5.30
C GLY A 575 -29.86 -28.46 5.88
N ASP A 576 -29.92 -28.29 7.20
CA ASP A 576 -31.01 -27.63 7.94
C ASP A 576 -31.28 -26.21 7.40
N GLY A 577 -32.07 -26.07 6.32
CA GLY A 577 -32.49 -24.76 5.81
C GLY A 577 -33.27 -23.95 6.84
N GLU A 578 -33.90 -24.64 7.80
CA GLU A 578 -34.56 -24.03 8.95
C GLU A 578 -33.55 -23.39 9.92
N HIS A 579 -32.37 -23.98 10.08
CA HIS A 579 -31.30 -23.43 10.92
C HIS A 579 -30.64 -22.21 10.27
N ASP A 580 -30.40 -22.25 8.96
CA ASP A 580 -29.83 -21.11 8.22
C ASP A 580 -30.78 -19.90 8.22
N ILE A 581 -32.09 -20.14 8.05
CA ILE A 581 -33.11 -19.09 8.16
C ILE A 581 -33.16 -18.54 9.58
N GLN A 582 -33.10 -19.39 10.62
CA GLN A 582 -33.06 -18.92 12.02
C GLN A 582 -31.83 -18.06 12.29
N ILE A 583 -30.65 -18.41 11.77
CA ILE A 583 -29.43 -17.60 11.91
C ILE A 583 -29.60 -16.25 11.19
N ALA A 584 -30.18 -16.25 9.99
CA ALA A 584 -30.45 -15.02 9.23
C ALA A 584 -31.49 -14.14 9.95
N GLU A 585 -32.58 -14.70 10.46
CA GLU A 585 -33.61 -13.99 11.22
C GLU A 585 -33.06 -13.40 12.51
N MET A 586 -32.24 -14.15 13.26
CA MET A 586 -31.57 -13.64 14.45
C MET A 586 -30.67 -12.42 14.14
N SER A 587 -30.07 -12.38 12.95
CA SER A 587 -29.20 -11.29 12.51
C SER A 587 -29.98 -10.09 11.98
N VAL A 588 -31.03 -10.32 11.18
CA VAL A 588 -31.79 -9.29 10.47
C VAL A 588 -32.90 -8.71 11.36
N LEU A 589 -33.58 -9.53 12.13
CA LEU A 589 -34.73 -9.15 12.97
C LEU A 589 -34.31 -8.82 14.41
N LYS A 590 -33.06 -8.39 14.60
CA LYS A 590 -32.56 -7.97 15.90
C LYS A 590 -33.38 -6.80 16.43
N LYS A 591 -34.05 -7.01 17.57
CA LYS A 591 -34.78 -5.95 18.27
C LYS A 591 -33.82 -4.84 18.70
N SER A 592 -34.18 -3.60 18.40
CA SER A 592 -33.42 -2.42 18.80
C SER A 592 -33.69 -2.05 20.26
N SER A 593 -32.69 -1.52 20.95
CA SER A 593 -32.89 -0.82 22.22
C SER A 593 -33.74 0.45 22.00
N PRO A 594 -34.53 0.90 23.00
CA PRO A 594 -35.22 2.18 22.92
C PRO A 594 -34.20 3.32 22.82
N LEU A 595 -34.51 4.34 22.03
CA LEU A 595 -33.70 5.55 21.94
C LEU A 595 -33.91 6.43 23.19
N PRO A 596 -32.89 7.23 23.60
CA PRO A 596 -33.05 8.25 24.64
C PRO A 596 -34.25 9.18 24.36
N THR A 597 -34.94 9.64 25.41
CA THR A 597 -36.17 10.47 25.28
C THR A 597 -35.91 11.85 24.67
N ASP A 598 -34.67 12.33 24.70
CA ASP A 598 -34.20 13.56 24.08
C ASP A 598 -33.70 13.37 22.63
N SER A 599 -33.87 12.17 22.06
CA SER A 599 -33.49 11.88 20.67
C SER A 599 -34.29 12.74 19.69
N ILE A 600 -33.56 13.45 18.83
CA ILE A 600 -34.15 14.31 17.81
C ILE A 600 -34.71 13.44 16.68
N THR A 601 -36.01 13.55 16.41
CA THR A 601 -36.67 12.87 15.29
C THR A 601 -36.38 13.60 13.97
N ILE A 602 -36.06 12.86 12.91
CA ILE A 602 -35.83 13.44 11.59
C ILE A 602 -37.16 13.90 10.98
N LYS A 603 -37.27 15.21 10.74
CA LYS A 603 -38.43 15.85 10.10
C LYS A 603 -37.97 17.12 9.37
N GLY A 604 -38.09 17.14 8.05
CA GLY A 604 -37.82 18.33 7.24
C GLY A 604 -38.88 19.43 7.42
N TYR A 605 -38.61 20.61 6.88
CA TYR A 605 -39.60 21.69 6.81
C TYR A 605 -40.77 21.31 5.90
N ASP A 606 -42.01 21.49 6.37
CA ASP A 606 -43.21 21.24 5.58
C ASP A 606 -43.61 22.51 4.82
N PHE A 607 -43.42 22.51 3.50
CA PHE A 607 -43.79 23.66 2.67
C PHE A 607 -45.31 23.90 2.56
N ASN A 608 -46.15 22.97 3.03
CA ASN A 608 -47.58 23.25 3.20
C ASN A 608 -47.83 24.35 4.26
N GLU A 609 -46.88 24.61 5.17
CA GLU A 609 -46.93 25.70 6.16
C GLU A 609 -46.58 27.07 5.56
N GLY A 610 -46.32 27.15 4.24
CA GLY A 610 -45.94 28.36 3.53
C GLY A 610 -44.42 28.54 3.41
N ILE A 611 -43.97 29.68 2.86
CA ILE A 611 -42.55 29.98 2.67
C ILE A 611 -42.07 30.87 3.82
N ASN A 612 -41.50 30.26 4.85
CA ASN A 612 -40.83 30.96 5.95
C ASN A 612 -39.36 30.52 6.04
N TYR A 613 -38.45 31.36 5.53
CA TYR A 613 -37.02 31.07 5.50
C TYR A 613 -36.39 30.91 6.89
N ASP A 614 -36.89 31.64 7.89
CA ASP A 614 -36.38 31.50 9.25
C ASP A 614 -36.70 30.11 9.80
N ASN A 615 -37.96 29.67 9.70
CA ASN A 615 -38.38 28.34 10.15
C ASN A 615 -37.75 27.23 9.32
N LEU A 616 -37.61 27.42 7.99
CA LEU A 616 -36.93 26.48 7.11
C LEU A 616 -35.50 26.21 7.59
N LEU A 617 -34.74 27.26 7.91
CA LEU A 617 -33.36 27.14 8.38
C LEU A 617 -33.27 26.64 9.83
N ASP A 618 -34.30 26.85 10.66
CA ASP A 618 -34.36 26.24 11.99
C ASP A 618 -34.64 24.72 11.89
N CYS A 619 -35.49 24.31 10.93
CA CYS A 619 -35.77 22.90 10.62
C CYS A 619 -34.55 22.12 10.11
N TYR A 620 -33.48 22.79 9.69
CA TYR A 620 -32.23 22.12 9.31
C TYR A 620 -31.66 21.26 10.44
N MET A 621 -31.90 21.61 11.71
CA MET A 621 -31.52 20.78 12.87
C MET A 621 -32.09 19.35 12.75
N TYR A 622 -33.33 19.24 12.30
CA TYR A 622 -34.12 18.00 12.20
C TYR A 622 -34.01 17.34 10.82
N THR A 623 -33.23 17.89 9.89
CA THR A 623 -33.15 17.39 8.51
C THR A 623 -32.06 16.32 8.33
N GLY A 624 -30.96 16.38 9.09
CA GLY A 624 -29.85 15.42 9.01
C GLY A 624 -28.66 15.90 8.15
N PHE A 625 -27.57 15.14 8.18
CA PHE A 625 -26.33 15.41 7.44
C PHE A 625 -25.79 16.85 7.67
N GLN A 626 -25.36 17.55 6.61
CA GLN A 626 -24.79 18.91 6.72
C GLN A 626 -25.83 19.97 7.11
N ALA A 627 -27.13 19.71 6.91
CA ALA A 627 -28.18 20.62 7.37
C ALA A 627 -28.16 20.71 8.90
N SER A 628 -28.08 19.58 9.61
CA SER A 628 -27.97 19.58 11.07
C SER A 628 -26.70 20.29 11.54
N HIS A 629 -25.56 20.12 10.85
CA HIS A 629 -24.34 20.87 11.16
C HIS A 629 -24.50 22.38 10.95
N PHE A 630 -25.24 22.83 9.93
CA PHE A 630 -25.55 24.25 9.74
C PHE A 630 -26.31 24.80 10.95
N ALA A 631 -27.36 24.12 11.41
CA ALA A 631 -28.13 24.57 12.57
C ALA A 631 -27.31 24.56 13.87
N GLN A 632 -26.44 23.56 14.06
CA GLN A 632 -25.50 23.51 15.18
C GLN A 632 -24.47 24.66 15.12
N ALA A 633 -23.99 25.01 13.92
CA ALA A 633 -23.10 26.16 13.73
C ALA A 633 -23.80 27.49 14.06
N VAL A 634 -25.07 27.65 13.69
CA VAL A 634 -25.89 28.80 14.09
C VAL A 634 -25.95 28.91 15.63
N GLN A 635 -26.15 27.79 16.34
CA GLN A 635 -26.15 27.78 17.81
C GLN A 635 -24.79 28.14 18.41
N GLN A 636 -23.69 27.59 17.87
CA GLN A 636 -22.33 27.90 18.32
C GLN A 636 -21.99 29.38 18.15
N ILE A 637 -22.24 29.96 16.97
CA ILE A 637 -21.97 31.38 16.70
C ILE A 637 -22.85 32.29 17.55
N ASN A 638 -24.15 31.97 17.72
CA ASN A 638 -25.02 32.74 18.60
C ASN A 638 -24.57 32.67 20.07
N THR A 639 -24.04 31.53 20.51
CA THR A 639 -23.41 31.42 21.84
C THR A 639 -22.20 32.34 21.95
N MET A 640 -21.29 32.33 20.96
CA MET A 640 -20.14 33.25 20.94
C MET A 640 -20.58 34.72 21.05
N LEU A 641 -21.59 35.12 20.25
CA LEU A 641 -22.12 36.49 20.24
C LEU A 641 -22.79 36.87 21.56
N THR A 642 -23.51 35.94 22.19
CA THR A 642 -24.17 36.18 23.49
C THR A 642 -23.11 36.38 24.57
N VAL A 643 -22.14 35.46 24.67
CA VAL A 643 -21.06 35.52 25.65
C VAL A 643 -20.18 36.76 25.41
N ARG A 644 -19.99 37.20 24.17
CA ARG A 644 -19.21 38.40 23.86
C ARG A 644 -19.76 39.67 24.51
N GLU A 645 -21.08 39.76 24.72
CA GLU A 645 -21.74 40.92 25.34
C GLU A 645 -21.79 40.84 26.88
N GLU A 646 -21.40 39.72 27.48
CA GLU A 646 -21.40 39.56 28.93
C GLU A 646 -20.31 40.40 29.59
N GLN A 647 -20.55 40.78 30.85
CA GLN A 647 -19.51 41.35 31.70
C GLN A 647 -18.57 40.24 32.18
N PHE A 648 -17.30 40.58 32.36
CA PHE A 648 -16.28 39.65 32.85
C PHE A 648 -15.28 40.37 33.75
N GLU A 649 -14.60 39.62 34.61
CA GLU A 649 -13.62 40.14 35.55
C GLU A 649 -12.22 40.24 34.93
N GLY A 650 -11.42 41.21 35.40
CA GLY A 650 -10.01 41.39 35.03
C GLY A 650 -9.72 42.56 34.09
N ASP A 651 -8.57 42.52 33.40
CA ASP A 651 -8.15 43.58 32.46
C ASP A 651 -9.15 43.66 31.29
N HIS A 652 -9.64 44.86 30.95
CA HIS A 652 -10.59 45.10 29.87
C HIS A 652 -9.93 45.60 28.57
N THR A 653 -8.60 45.56 28.49
CA THR A 653 -7.83 46.00 27.33
C THR A 653 -6.98 44.85 26.77
N LEU A 654 -6.76 44.86 25.46
CA LEU A 654 -5.79 44.01 24.77
C LEU A 654 -4.59 44.85 24.36
N PRO A 655 -3.36 44.29 24.40
CA PRO A 655 -2.15 45.06 24.13
C PRO A 655 -1.98 45.47 22.66
N TYR A 656 -2.64 44.76 21.72
CA TYR A 656 -2.57 45.06 20.30
C TYR A 656 -3.94 44.89 19.62
N PRO A 657 -4.34 45.84 18.75
CA PRO A 657 -3.78 47.19 18.60
C PRO A 657 -3.89 48.00 19.90
N GLU A 658 -3.08 49.05 20.04
CA GLU A 658 -3.13 49.91 21.22
C GLU A 658 -4.54 50.46 21.46
N GLY A 659 -5.03 50.33 22.70
CA GLY A 659 -6.38 50.75 23.07
C GLY A 659 -7.51 49.84 22.60
N LYS A 660 -7.24 48.61 22.12
CA LYS A 660 -8.29 47.66 21.78
C LYS A 660 -9.01 47.19 23.04
N GLN A 661 -10.33 47.42 23.10
CA GLN A 661 -11.17 46.91 24.18
C GLN A 661 -11.29 45.38 24.09
N LYS A 662 -11.09 44.70 25.22
CA LYS A 662 -11.32 43.27 25.37
C LYS A 662 -12.79 43.00 25.67
N ARG A 663 -13.35 41.97 25.03
CA ARG A 663 -14.70 41.47 25.29
C ARG A 663 -14.65 40.16 26.08
N ALA A 664 -15.79 39.73 26.63
CA ALA A 664 -15.88 38.47 27.36
C ALA A 664 -15.54 37.26 26.48
N CYS A 665 -15.82 37.32 25.17
CA CYS A 665 -15.38 36.37 24.17
C CYS A 665 -14.67 37.09 23.02
N THR A 666 -13.41 36.74 22.76
CA THR A 666 -12.64 37.22 21.60
C THR A 666 -12.91 36.30 20.41
N ILE A 667 -13.53 36.83 19.36
CA ILE A 667 -13.89 36.06 18.15
C ILE A 667 -12.80 36.23 17.09
N PHE A 668 -12.17 35.12 16.72
CA PHE A 668 -11.23 35.03 15.61
C PHE A 668 -11.96 34.60 14.35
N LEU A 669 -12.00 35.46 13.34
CA LEU A 669 -12.52 35.15 12.02
C LEU A 669 -11.36 34.85 11.07
N GLY A 670 -11.46 33.75 10.35
CA GLY A 670 -10.50 33.42 9.33
C GLY A 670 -11.17 33.06 8.01
N TYR A 671 -10.63 33.57 6.91
CA TYR A 671 -11.13 33.29 5.56
C TYR A 671 -9.98 33.18 4.54
N THR A 672 -10.18 32.41 3.47
CA THR A 672 -9.24 32.28 2.35
C THR A 672 -9.43 33.39 1.31
N SER A 673 -8.40 33.67 0.50
CA SER A 673 -8.41 34.73 -0.53
C SER A 673 -9.61 34.68 -1.47
N ASN A 674 -9.95 33.49 -1.98
CA ASN A 674 -11.05 33.30 -2.91
C ASN A 674 -12.42 33.72 -2.35
N LEU A 675 -12.60 33.75 -1.03
CA LEU A 675 -13.85 34.24 -0.42
C LEU A 675 -13.97 35.76 -0.52
N VAL A 676 -12.84 36.48 -0.51
CA VAL A 676 -12.82 37.93 -0.78
C VAL A 676 -12.94 38.21 -2.27
N THR A 677 -12.40 37.34 -3.14
CA THR A 677 -12.67 37.39 -4.58
C THR A 677 -14.15 37.21 -4.89
N SER A 678 -14.88 36.39 -4.11
CA SER A 678 -16.33 36.21 -4.21
C SER A 678 -17.15 37.38 -3.61
N GLY A 679 -18.48 37.26 -3.63
CA GLY A 679 -19.39 38.18 -2.92
C GLY A 679 -19.51 37.94 -1.41
N VAL A 680 -18.81 36.94 -0.86
CA VAL A 680 -18.72 36.75 0.60
C VAL A 680 -17.96 37.91 1.26
N ARG A 681 -17.13 38.64 0.51
CA ARG A 681 -16.50 39.89 0.94
C ARG A 681 -17.48 40.83 1.65
N GLU A 682 -18.66 41.05 1.09
CA GLU A 682 -19.66 41.96 1.65
C GLU A 682 -20.21 41.46 2.99
N SER A 683 -20.33 40.13 3.15
CA SER A 683 -20.72 39.49 4.42
C SER A 683 -19.63 39.67 5.49
N VAL A 684 -18.36 39.45 5.13
CA VAL A 684 -17.22 39.68 6.04
C VAL A 684 -17.13 41.16 6.42
N ARG A 685 -17.19 42.06 5.44
CA ARG A 685 -17.18 43.51 5.65
C ARG A 685 -18.29 43.96 6.60
N TYR A 686 -19.49 43.39 6.51
CA TYR A 686 -20.59 43.65 7.45
C TYR A 686 -20.24 43.26 8.90
N LEU A 687 -19.65 42.07 9.11
CA LEU A 687 -19.19 41.65 10.45
C LEU A 687 -18.15 42.61 11.03
N VAL A 688 -17.21 43.06 10.20
CA VAL A 688 -16.10 43.93 10.61
C VAL A 688 -16.57 45.36 10.85
N GLU A 689 -17.42 45.92 9.97
CA GLU A 689 -18.04 47.25 10.14
C GLU A 689 -18.78 47.37 11.48
N HIS A 690 -19.50 46.32 11.87
CA HIS A 690 -20.33 46.32 13.07
C HIS A 690 -19.58 45.83 14.34
N ASP A 691 -18.25 45.73 14.32
CA ASP A 691 -17.41 45.30 15.46
C ASP A 691 -17.89 43.97 16.09
N LEU A 692 -18.23 42.99 15.23
CA LEU A 692 -18.76 41.69 15.67
C LEU A 692 -17.69 40.60 15.79
N VAL A 693 -16.47 40.89 15.35
CA VAL A 693 -15.30 40.01 15.44
C VAL A 693 -14.11 40.83 15.93
N ASP A 694 -13.15 40.16 16.58
CA ASP A 694 -12.08 40.86 17.30
C ASP A 694 -10.72 40.74 16.63
N CYS A 695 -10.53 39.69 15.83
CA CYS A 695 -9.27 39.38 15.16
C CYS A 695 -9.56 38.70 13.81
N ILE A 696 -8.77 39.04 12.79
CA ILE A 696 -8.87 38.45 11.46
C ILE A 696 -7.55 37.80 11.08
N VAL A 697 -7.62 36.63 10.44
CA VAL A 697 -6.48 36.05 9.71
C VAL A 697 -6.90 35.73 8.28
N THR A 698 -6.07 36.14 7.31
CA THR A 698 -6.30 35.84 5.89
C THR A 698 -4.96 35.75 5.15
N SER A 699 -4.96 35.27 3.90
CA SER A 699 -3.78 35.28 3.01
C SER A 699 -3.65 36.64 2.29
N ALA A 700 -2.52 36.88 1.61
CA ALA A 700 -2.29 38.12 0.84
C ALA A 700 -3.45 38.43 -0.13
N GLY A 701 -3.86 37.43 -0.92
CA GLY A 701 -5.02 37.53 -1.82
C GLY A 701 -6.32 38.01 -1.13
N GLY A 702 -6.52 37.72 0.16
CA GLY A 702 -7.71 38.17 0.89
C GLY A 702 -7.61 39.62 1.40
N VAL A 703 -6.43 40.23 1.34
CA VAL A 703 -6.20 41.66 1.59
C VAL A 703 -6.28 42.41 0.26
N GLU A 704 -5.48 42.00 -0.72
CA GLU A 704 -5.35 42.76 -1.97
C GLU A 704 -6.64 42.79 -2.78
N GLU A 705 -7.39 41.69 -2.88
CA GLU A 705 -8.66 41.67 -3.61
C GLU A 705 -9.73 42.56 -2.95
N ASP A 706 -9.67 42.78 -1.64
CA ASP A 706 -10.56 43.73 -0.96
C ASP A 706 -10.26 45.18 -1.34
N LEU A 707 -8.97 45.52 -1.38
CA LEU A 707 -8.49 46.86 -1.76
C LEU A 707 -8.74 47.12 -3.25
N ILE A 708 -8.35 46.17 -4.10
CA ILE A 708 -8.51 46.24 -5.56
C ILE A 708 -9.98 46.43 -5.95
N LYS A 709 -10.92 45.76 -5.27
CA LYS A 709 -12.36 45.93 -5.52
C LYS A 709 -12.90 47.34 -5.23
N CYS A 710 -12.15 48.17 -4.52
CA CYS A 710 -12.49 49.59 -4.36
C CYS A 710 -12.07 50.41 -5.60
N LEU A 711 -11.02 49.97 -6.31
CA LEU A 711 -10.47 50.59 -7.50
C LEU A 711 -11.17 50.12 -8.78
N ALA A 712 -11.40 48.82 -8.93
CA ALA A 712 -12.00 48.21 -10.10
C ALA A 712 -12.75 46.89 -9.76
N PRO A 713 -13.85 46.56 -10.46
CA PRO A 713 -14.66 45.38 -10.16
C PRO A 713 -14.04 44.07 -10.66
N SER A 714 -14.51 42.95 -10.09
CA SER A 714 -14.34 41.60 -10.64
C SER A 714 -15.66 41.14 -11.28
N TYR A 715 -15.60 40.20 -12.22
CA TYR A 715 -16.76 39.80 -13.04
C TYR A 715 -17.04 38.30 -12.97
N LEU A 716 -18.30 37.90 -13.15
CA LEU A 716 -18.66 36.50 -13.30
C LEU A 716 -18.20 35.97 -14.66
N GLY A 717 -17.51 34.84 -14.65
CA GLY A 717 -17.14 34.04 -15.81
C GLY A 717 -17.54 32.58 -15.59
N ALA A 718 -16.69 31.65 -16.03
CA ALA A 718 -16.89 30.22 -15.87
C ALA A 718 -15.57 29.48 -15.58
N PHE A 719 -15.67 28.29 -14.98
CA PHE A 719 -14.50 27.48 -14.61
C PHE A 719 -13.73 26.95 -15.82
N ASP A 720 -14.42 26.72 -16.92
CA ASP A 720 -13.95 26.07 -18.15
C ASP A 720 -13.46 27.07 -19.22
N LEU A 721 -13.40 28.36 -18.90
CA LEU A 721 -12.79 29.37 -19.78
C LEU A 721 -11.30 29.06 -20.01
N ASP A 722 -10.92 28.99 -21.29
CA ASP A 722 -9.58 28.59 -21.74
C ASP A 722 -8.49 29.55 -21.26
N GLY A 723 -7.47 28.99 -20.59
CA GLY A 723 -6.40 29.78 -19.98
C GLY A 723 -5.53 30.53 -20.98
N LYS A 724 -5.33 30.00 -22.19
CA LYS A 724 -4.51 30.64 -23.23
C LYS A 724 -5.21 31.86 -23.79
N ILE A 725 -6.51 31.76 -24.09
CA ILE A 725 -7.32 32.88 -24.55
C ILE A 725 -7.41 33.95 -23.47
N LEU A 726 -7.66 33.57 -22.22
CA LEU A 726 -7.72 34.51 -21.11
C LEU A 726 -6.40 35.27 -20.93
N ARG A 727 -5.25 34.56 -20.95
CA ARG A 727 -3.94 35.20 -20.84
C ARG A 727 -3.64 36.14 -21.99
N HIS A 728 -3.99 35.77 -23.23
CA HIS A 728 -3.80 36.64 -24.41
C HIS A 728 -4.58 37.95 -24.28
N ASN A 729 -5.76 37.92 -23.66
CA ASN A 729 -6.61 39.09 -23.44
C ASN A 729 -6.33 39.82 -22.11
N GLY A 730 -5.32 39.42 -21.33
CA GLY A 730 -5.03 40.03 -20.03
C GLY A 730 -6.13 39.84 -18.99
N LEU A 731 -6.79 38.68 -18.99
CA LEU A 731 -7.84 38.31 -18.04
C LEU A 731 -7.34 37.21 -17.10
N ASN A 732 -7.39 37.45 -15.80
CA ASN A 732 -7.00 36.47 -14.78
C ASN A 732 -8.25 35.74 -14.26
N ARG A 733 -8.20 34.41 -14.10
CA ARG A 733 -9.33 33.59 -13.65
C ARG A 733 -9.11 33.04 -12.25
N ALA A 734 -10.08 33.26 -11.36
CA ALA A 734 -10.17 32.69 -10.02
C ALA A 734 -11.48 31.90 -9.90
N GLY A 735 -11.43 30.58 -10.12
CA GLY A 735 -12.63 29.75 -10.20
C GLY A 735 -13.48 30.13 -11.41
N ASN A 736 -14.71 30.59 -11.17
CA ASN A 736 -15.61 31.18 -12.18
C ASN A 736 -15.67 32.72 -12.11
N ILE A 737 -14.66 33.38 -11.54
CA ILE A 737 -14.56 34.86 -11.48
C ILE A 737 -13.39 35.31 -12.36
N ILE A 738 -13.59 36.43 -13.07
CA ILE A 738 -12.60 37.09 -13.91
C ILE A 738 -12.16 38.41 -13.28
N ILE A 739 -10.85 38.61 -13.19
CA ILE A 739 -10.20 39.80 -12.68
C ILE A 739 -9.32 40.36 -13.81
N PRO A 740 -9.74 41.44 -14.49
CA PRO A 740 -8.94 42.05 -15.55
C PRO A 740 -7.57 42.49 -15.01
N ASN A 741 -6.51 42.32 -15.80
CA ASN A 741 -5.15 42.66 -15.35
C ASN A 741 -4.97 44.17 -15.08
N ASN A 742 -5.78 45.02 -15.74
CA ASN A 742 -5.82 46.45 -15.48
C ASN A 742 -6.17 46.78 -14.02
N ASN A 743 -6.87 45.89 -13.31
CA ASN A 743 -7.13 46.05 -11.88
C ASN A 743 -5.82 46.05 -11.07
N TYR A 744 -4.88 45.16 -11.42
CA TYR A 744 -3.56 45.10 -10.77
C TYR A 744 -2.66 46.26 -11.18
N CYS A 745 -2.80 46.79 -12.40
CA CYS A 745 -2.12 48.03 -12.81
C CYS A 745 -2.61 49.23 -11.99
N ALA A 746 -3.93 49.38 -11.81
CA ALA A 746 -4.48 50.42 -10.94
C ALA A 746 -4.05 50.25 -9.47
N PHE A 747 -3.89 49.01 -9.03
CA PHE A 747 -3.38 48.70 -7.70
C PHE A 747 -1.92 49.11 -7.51
N GLU A 748 -1.06 48.88 -8.50
CA GLU A 748 0.32 49.35 -8.51
C GLU A 748 0.39 50.88 -8.38
N GLU A 749 -0.36 51.60 -9.20
CA GLU A 749 -0.42 53.06 -9.18
C GLU A 749 -0.84 53.61 -7.81
N TRP A 750 -1.78 52.94 -7.15
CA TRP A 750 -2.25 53.30 -5.82
C TRP A 750 -1.27 52.93 -4.69
N LEU A 751 -0.65 51.74 -4.77
CA LEU A 751 0.15 51.18 -3.68
C LEU A 751 1.57 51.75 -3.62
N MET A 752 2.19 52.04 -4.78
CA MET A 752 3.59 52.49 -4.84
C MET A 752 3.89 53.74 -3.97
N PRO A 753 3.08 54.82 -4.01
CA PRO A 753 3.32 55.99 -3.16
C PRO A 753 3.19 55.69 -1.66
N ILE A 754 2.33 54.74 -1.29
CA ILE A 754 2.15 54.34 0.11
C ILE A 754 3.40 53.59 0.59
N LEU A 755 3.95 52.68 -0.23
CA LEU A 755 5.18 51.97 0.07
C LEU A 755 6.38 52.93 0.16
N ASP A 756 6.44 53.97 -0.68
CA ASP A 756 7.46 55.03 -0.57
C ASP A 756 7.42 55.70 0.82
N ASN A 757 6.22 56.02 1.34
CA ASN A 757 6.05 56.57 2.68
C ASN A 757 6.41 55.56 3.79
N CYS A 758 5.98 54.31 3.66
CA CYS A 758 6.30 53.27 4.64
C CYS A 758 7.83 53.05 4.75
N GLU A 759 8.55 53.05 3.63
CA GLU A 759 10.01 52.92 3.62
C GLU A 759 10.70 54.13 4.29
N LEU A 760 10.20 55.34 4.04
CA LEU A 760 10.70 56.55 4.71
C LEU A 760 10.45 56.50 6.23
N GLU A 761 9.27 56.07 6.66
CA GLU A 761 8.95 55.88 8.08
C GLU A 761 9.86 54.81 8.72
N GLN A 762 10.14 53.72 8.02
CA GLN A 762 11.07 52.69 8.47
C GLN A 762 12.49 53.25 8.66
N LYS A 763 12.99 54.04 7.69
CA LYS A 763 14.34 54.61 7.72
C LYS A 763 14.49 55.73 8.74
N ASN A 764 13.51 56.63 8.83
CA ASN A 764 13.60 57.84 9.65
C ASN A 764 13.20 57.60 11.11
N ASN A 765 12.18 56.76 11.34
CA ASN A 765 11.62 56.55 12.68
C ASN A 765 12.04 55.21 13.28
N ASN A 766 12.86 54.43 12.57
CA ASN A 766 13.21 53.05 12.92
C ASN A 766 11.95 52.18 13.16
N PHE A 767 10.89 52.43 12.40
CA PHE A 767 9.61 51.74 12.55
C PHE A 767 9.68 50.34 11.92
N SER A 768 9.41 49.31 12.73
CA SER A 768 9.38 47.92 12.24
C SER A 768 8.01 47.56 11.68
N TRP A 769 7.90 47.47 10.36
CA TRP A 769 6.68 47.03 9.69
C TRP A 769 6.44 45.54 9.92
N THR A 770 5.18 45.19 10.14
CA THR A 770 4.68 43.82 10.19
C THR A 770 3.51 43.72 9.21
N PRO A 771 3.10 42.52 8.79
CA PRO A 771 1.92 42.36 7.96
C PRO A 771 0.69 43.09 8.51
N SER A 772 0.37 42.93 9.80
CA SER A 772 -0.80 43.57 10.40
C SER A 772 -0.73 45.10 10.42
N LYS A 773 0.44 45.69 10.70
CA LYS A 773 0.65 47.14 10.64
C LYS A 773 0.53 47.68 9.22
N LEU A 774 1.09 46.98 8.24
CA LEU A 774 0.96 47.38 6.85
C LEU A 774 -0.51 47.30 6.40
N ILE A 775 -1.22 46.22 6.73
CA ILE A 775 -2.64 46.07 6.37
C ILE A 775 -3.50 47.14 7.03
N ASP A 776 -3.23 47.49 8.30
CA ASP A 776 -3.89 48.61 8.98
C ASP A 776 -3.66 49.94 8.25
N ARG A 777 -2.42 50.22 7.83
CA ARG A 777 -2.07 51.38 7.01
C ARG A 777 -2.83 51.37 5.68
N LEU A 778 -2.88 50.25 4.97
CA LEU A 778 -3.60 50.14 3.69
C LEU A 778 -5.12 50.33 3.87
N GLY A 779 -5.68 49.85 4.98
CA GLY A 779 -7.07 50.11 5.35
C GLY A 779 -7.36 51.59 5.61
N ALA A 780 -6.43 52.31 6.24
CA ALA A 780 -6.53 53.75 6.41
C ALA A 780 -6.45 54.50 5.07
N GLU A 781 -5.51 54.13 4.21
CA GLU A 781 -5.23 54.80 2.92
C GLU A 781 -6.33 54.56 1.88
N ILE A 782 -6.94 53.37 1.83
CA ILE A 782 -8.01 53.10 0.85
C ILE A 782 -9.26 53.93 1.16
N ASN A 783 -9.49 54.24 2.44
CA ASN A 783 -10.53 55.14 2.94
C ASN A 783 -11.92 54.93 2.31
N ASP A 784 -12.29 53.68 2.06
CA ASP A 784 -13.53 53.29 1.40
C ASP A 784 -14.37 52.40 2.31
N LYS A 785 -15.61 52.81 2.60
CA LYS A 785 -16.57 52.06 3.44
C LYS A 785 -16.97 50.71 2.85
N ARG A 786 -16.62 50.42 1.59
CA ARG A 786 -16.81 49.12 0.96
C ARG A 786 -15.72 48.12 1.35
N SER A 787 -14.57 48.57 1.84
CA SER A 787 -13.41 47.73 2.19
C SER A 787 -13.52 47.10 3.58
N ILE A 788 -13.16 45.82 3.68
CA ILE A 788 -12.94 45.12 4.95
C ILE A 788 -11.78 45.76 5.71
N CYS A 789 -10.65 45.99 5.05
CA CYS A 789 -9.44 46.57 5.64
C CYS A 789 -9.70 47.96 6.24
N TYR A 790 -10.50 48.80 5.56
CA TYR A 790 -10.93 50.11 6.10
C TYR A 790 -11.66 49.97 7.43
N TRP A 791 -12.67 49.10 7.50
CA TRP A 791 -13.44 48.91 8.73
C TRP A 791 -12.62 48.23 9.82
N ALA A 792 -11.69 47.34 9.44
CA ALA A 792 -10.78 46.70 10.38
C ALA A 792 -9.86 47.74 11.05
N HIS A 793 -9.25 48.64 10.27
CA HIS A 793 -8.50 49.77 10.79
C HIS A 793 -9.36 50.64 11.73
N ARG A 794 -10.53 51.08 11.25
CA ARG A 794 -11.42 51.97 11.99
C ARG A 794 -11.89 51.40 13.32
N ASN A 795 -12.16 50.09 13.38
CA ASN A 795 -12.62 49.40 14.58
C ASN A 795 -11.49 48.74 15.38
N ARG A 796 -10.22 48.98 15.04
CA ARG A 796 -9.04 48.37 15.69
C ARG A 796 -9.12 46.83 15.74
N ILE A 797 -9.50 46.23 14.62
CA ILE A 797 -9.54 44.78 14.40
C ILE A 797 -8.26 44.43 13.62
N PRO A 798 -7.25 43.80 14.24
CA PRO A 798 -6.03 43.46 13.55
C PRO A 798 -6.28 42.36 12.51
N ILE A 799 -5.67 42.53 11.34
CA ILE A 799 -5.64 41.53 10.27
C ILE A 799 -4.23 40.94 10.20
N PHE A 800 -4.07 39.68 10.58
CA PHE A 800 -2.79 38.98 10.46
C PHE A 800 -2.68 38.23 9.14
N SER A 801 -1.54 38.36 8.47
CA SER A 801 -1.23 37.61 7.23
C SER A 801 0.25 37.24 7.20
N PRO A 802 0.65 36.10 7.80
CA PRO A 802 2.08 35.74 7.92
C PRO A 802 2.81 35.63 6.57
N ALA A 803 2.09 35.29 5.51
CA ALA A 803 2.59 35.19 4.14
C ALA A 803 2.00 36.31 3.26
N LEU A 804 2.09 37.57 3.72
CA LEU A 804 1.58 38.74 2.97
C LEU A 804 2.27 38.95 1.62
N THR A 805 3.46 38.39 1.43
CA THR A 805 4.22 38.46 0.17
C THR A 805 3.74 37.49 -0.92
N ASP A 806 2.77 36.62 -0.65
CA ASP A 806 2.28 35.59 -1.58
C ASP A 806 1.08 36.08 -2.40
N GLY A 807 1.28 37.11 -3.21
CA GLY A 807 0.23 37.75 -4.03
C GLY A 807 0.70 39.04 -4.71
N SER A 808 -0.24 39.79 -5.28
CA SER A 808 0.01 41.07 -5.94
C SER A 808 0.69 42.10 -5.01
N ILE A 809 0.36 42.13 -3.71
CA ILE A 809 1.11 42.95 -2.73
C ILE A 809 2.60 42.56 -2.71
N GLY A 810 2.90 41.26 -2.81
CA GLY A 810 4.27 40.76 -2.92
C GLY A 810 4.97 41.23 -4.19
N ASP A 811 4.28 41.21 -5.34
CA ASP A 811 4.80 41.73 -6.60
C ASP A 811 5.15 43.23 -6.47
N MET A 812 4.27 44.01 -5.85
CA MET A 812 4.50 45.45 -5.65
C MET A 812 5.65 45.72 -4.68
N LEU A 813 5.75 44.96 -3.57
CA LEU A 813 6.89 45.03 -2.66
C LEU A 813 8.20 44.65 -3.36
N TYR A 814 8.16 43.66 -4.25
CA TYR A 814 9.31 43.25 -5.05
C TYR A 814 9.76 44.37 -5.98
N PHE A 815 8.87 44.92 -6.83
CA PHE A 815 9.21 46.01 -7.75
C PHE A 815 9.68 47.26 -6.99
N HIS A 816 9.00 47.60 -5.89
CA HIS A 816 9.33 48.73 -5.03
C HIS A 816 10.76 48.62 -4.46
N SER A 817 11.16 47.41 -4.04
CA SER A 817 12.46 47.18 -3.39
C SER A 817 13.68 47.57 -4.26
N PHE A 818 13.56 47.48 -5.60
CA PHE A 818 14.63 47.87 -6.52
C PHE A 818 14.80 49.39 -6.66
N ARG A 819 13.84 50.19 -6.17
CA ARG A 819 13.91 51.66 -6.26
C ARG A 819 14.83 52.23 -5.19
N ASN A 820 14.60 51.88 -3.92
CA ASN A 820 15.24 52.55 -2.77
C ASN A 820 15.78 51.61 -1.66
N GLY A 821 15.70 50.28 -1.85
CA GLY A 821 16.22 49.29 -0.89
C GLY A 821 15.14 48.50 -0.14
N GLY A 822 13.88 48.96 -0.18
CA GLY A 822 12.69 48.19 0.17
C GLY A 822 12.31 48.17 1.65
N ILE A 823 11.13 47.61 1.91
CA ILE A 823 10.52 47.49 3.24
C ILE A 823 10.78 46.10 3.81
N LYS A 824 11.01 46.00 5.12
CA LYS A 824 11.10 44.72 5.83
C LYS A 824 9.79 44.46 6.56
N LEU A 825 9.21 43.29 6.35
CA LEU A 825 8.02 42.83 7.08
C LEU A 825 8.42 41.77 8.10
N ASP A 826 8.43 42.12 9.38
CA ASP A 826 8.66 41.15 10.46
C ASP A 826 7.38 40.39 10.80
N ILE A 827 7.47 39.07 10.74
CA ILE A 827 6.37 38.15 11.08
C ILE A 827 6.41 37.71 12.54
N VAL A 828 7.55 37.87 13.24
CA VAL A 828 7.72 37.42 14.62
C VAL A 828 6.97 38.32 15.58
N GLU A 829 7.03 39.64 15.39
CA GLU A 829 6.21 40.57 16.16
C GLU A 829 4.70 40.29 15.99
N ASP A 830 4.23 40.04 14.76
CA ASP A 830 2.83 39.67 14.49
C ASP A 830 2.42 38.36 15.17
N LEU A 831 3.31 37.35 15.18
CA LEU A 831 3.08 36.10 15.91
C LEU A 831 2.92 36.35 17.42
N ARG A 832 3.72 37.26 18.00
CA ARG A 832 3.57 37.65 19.41
C ARG A 832 2.21 38.31 19.66
N HIS A 833 1.78 39.21 18.76
CA HIS A 833 0.51 39.92 18.89
C HIS A 833 -0.68 38.96 18.89
N ILE A 834 -0.79 38.06 17.90
CA ILE A 834 -1.91 37.12 17.81
C ILE A 834 -1.91 36.10 18.96
N ASN A 835 -0.75 35.56 19.34
CA ASN A 835 -0.66 34.61 20.46
C ASN A 835 -1.01 35.28 21.79
N THR A 836 -0.49 36.49 22.04
CA THR A 836 -0.79 37.24 23.27
C THR A 836 -2.26 37.60 23.35
N MET A 837 -2.88 37.95 22.23
CA MET A 837 -4.32 38.20 22.15
C MET A 837 -5.12 36.98 22.60
N ALA A 838 -4.79 35.78 22.11
CA ALA A 838 -5.43 34.55 22.55
C ALA A 838 -5.20 34.27 24.04
N VAL A 839 -3.94 34.33 24.52
CA VAL A 839 -3.57 34.09 25.92
C VAL A 839 -4.32 35.01 26.88
N ARG A 840 -4.48 36.30 26.54
CA ARG A 840 -5.14 37.28 27.41
C ARG A 840 -6.66 37.30 27.29
N SER A 841 -7.25 36.51 26.39
CA SER A 841 -8.69 36.44 26.16
C SER A 841 -9.41 35.63 27.25
N ASN A 842 -10.53 36.17 27.77
CA ASN A 842 -11.36 35.49 28.77
C ASN A 842 -11.98 34.20 28.20
N ARG A 843 -12.63 34.30 27.04
CA ARG A 843 -13.07 33.19 26.19
C ARG A 843 -12.65 33.46 24.75
N THR A 844 -12.57 32.41 23.94
CA THR A 844 -12.30 32.54 22.50
C THR A 844 -13.26 31.72 21.66
N GLY A 845 -13.76 32.34 20.60
CA GLY A 845 -14.53 31.69 19.55
C GLY A 845 -13.76 31.74 18.24
N VAL A 846 -13.74 30.64 17.48
CA VAL A 846 -13.10 30.59 16.16
C VAL A 846 -14.13 30.29 15.08
N ILE A 847 -14.13 31.09 14.02
CA ILE A 847 -14.96 30.91 12.83
C ILE A 847 -14.01 30.87 11.63
N ILE A 848 -13.89 29.70 11.02
CA ILE A 848 -12.89 29.43 9.98
C ILE A 848 -13.60 29.05 8.68
N LEU A 849 -13.45 29.89 7.66
CA LEU A 849 -14.02 29.71 6.33
C LEU A 849 -12.90 29.32 5.36
N GLY A 850 -12.77 28.02 5.09
CA GLY A 850 -11.67 27.44 4.30
C GLY A 850 -10.61 26.73 5.16
N GLY A 851 -9.38 26.68 4.65
CA GLY A 851 -8.25 25.96 5.25
C GLY A 851 -6.93 26.72 5.14
N GLY A 852 -5.80 26.00 5.07
CA GLY A 852 -4.48 26.59 4.86
C GLY A 852 -3.92 27.36 6.06
N VAL A 853 -3.04 28.33 5.78
CA VAL A 853 -2.31 29.11 6.80
C VAL A 853 -3.26 29.78 7.77
N MET A 854 -4.35 30.39 7.28
CA MET A 854 -5.34 31.05 8.13
C MET A 854 -5.91 30.11 9.19
N LYS A 855 -6.32 28.89 8.81
CA LYS A 855 -6.89 27.91 9.74
C LYS A 855 -5.87 27.51 10.80
N HIS A 856 -4.68 27.14 10.34
CA HIS A 856 -3.63 26.67 11.23
C HIS A 856 -3.17 27.78 12.20
N HIS A 857 -3.02 29.02 11.71
CA HIS A 857 -2.50 30.13 12.49
C HIS A 857 -3.46 30.55 13.63
N ILE A 858 -4.77 30.62 13.37
CA ILE A 858 -5.79 30.87 14.41
C ILE A 858 -5.79 29.76 15.46
N ASN A 859 -5.82 28.51 15.02
CA ASN A 859 -5.82 27.37 15.94
C ASN A 859 -4.54 27.33 16.79
N ASN A 860 -3.39 27.63 16.19
CA ASN A 860 -2.11 27.64 16.89
C ASN A 860 -1.98 28.78 17.90
N ALA A 861 -2.61 29.94 17.64
CA ALA A 861 -2.73 30.98 18.66
C ALA A 861 -3.58 30.51 19.84
N ASN A 862 -4.68 29.80 19.58
CA ASN A 862 -5.55 29.27 20.62
C ASN A 862 -4.96 28.08 21.38
N LEU A 863 -3.99 27.36 20.81
CA LEU A 863 -3.18 26.39 21.56
C LEU A 863 -2.51 27.03 22.79
N MET A 864 -2.05 28.28 22.66
CA MET A 864 -1.33 28.98 23.74
C MET A 864 -2.19 29.23 25.00
N ARG A 865 -3.52 29.05 24.90
CA ARG A 865 -4.48 29.14 26.01
C ARG A 865 -5.18 27.82 26.31
N ASN A 866 -4.59 26.69 25.88
CA ASN A 866 -5.17 25.34 25.94
C ASN A 866 -6.51 25.21 25.20
N GLY A 867 -6.62 25.89 24.05
CA GLY A 867 -7.67 25.68 23.07
C GLY A 867 -8.79 26.72 23.09
N SER A 868 -9.54 26.78 21.98
CA SER A 868 -10.73 27.61 21.86
C SER A 868 -11.93 27.04 22.61
N ASP A 869 -12.80 27.93 23.11
CA ASP A 869 -14.02 27.56 23.85
C ASP A 869 -15.19 27.22 22.89
N TYR A 870 -15.23 27.87 21.73
CA TYR A 870 -16.23 27.67 20.69
C TYR A 870 -15.57 27.58 19.32
N THR A 871 -16.04 26.69 18.45
CA THR A 871 -15.41 26.47 17.13
C THR A 871 -16.43 26.13 16.05
N VAL A 872 -16.40 26.87 14.95
CA VAL A 872 -17.14 26.58 13.72
C VAL A 872 -16.21 26.61 12.51
N TYR A 873 -16.16 25.49 11.77
CA TYR A 873 -15.45 25.38 10.50
C TYR A 873 -16.46 25.27 9.35
N VAL A 874 -16.18 25.98 8.25
CA VAL A 874 -16.91 25.87 6.99
C VAL A 874 -15.88 25.69 5.89
N ASN A 875 -15.67 24.46 5.41
CA ASN A 875 -14.72 24.19 4.34
C ASN A 875 -15.05 22.90 3.58
N THR A 876 -14.38 22.71 2.44
CA THR A 876 -14.56 21.56 1.55
C THR A 876 -13.47 20.50 1.71
N GLY A 877 -12.51 20.72 2.61
CA GLY A 877 -11.38 19.81 2.83
C GLY A 877 -11.80 18.47 3.43
N GLN A 878 -11.15 17.40 3.01
CA GLN A 878 -11.46 16.01 3.37
C GLN A 878 -10.32 15.39 4.17
N GLU A 879 -10.63 14.53 5.13
CA GLU A 879 -9.62 13.99 6.07
C GLU A 879 -8.64 12.97 5.46
N PHE A 880 -9.02 12.31 4.35
CA PHE A 880 -8.31 11.12 3.85
C PHE A 880 -6.87 11.40 3.37
N ASP A 881 -6.54 12.65 3.06
CA ASP A 881 -5.22 13.05 2.56
C ASP A 881 -4.25 13.47 3.66
N GLY A 882 -4.69 13.49 4.92
CA GLY A 882 -3.89 13.90 6.07
C GLY A 882 -3.55 15.40 6.10
N SER A 883 -4.28 16.23 5.37
CA SER A 883 -4.08 17.69 5.37
C SER A 883 -4.70 18.36 6.59
N ASP A 884 -4.02 19.37 7.17
CA ASP A 884 -4.63 20.22 8.22
C ASP A 884 -5.91 20.89 7.70
N SER A 885 -5.94 21.29 6.43
CA SER A 885 -7.13 21.86 5.79
C SER A 885 -8.34 20.92 5.84
N GLY A 886 -8.12 19.62 5.63
CA GLY A 886 -9.15 18.58 5.61
C GLY A 886 -9.52 17.99 6.96
N ALA A 887 -8.66 18.15 7.97
CA ALA A 887 -8.85 17.64 9.32
C ALA A 887 -10.23 18.00 9.92
N ARG A 888 -10.78 17.06 10.70
CA ARG A 888 -11.96 17.30 11.54
C ARG A 888 -11.59 18.14 12.75
N PRO A 889 -12.52 18.90 13.36
CA PRO A 889 -12.23 19.64 14.58
C PRO A 889 -11.71 18.76 15.73
N ASP A 890 -12.14 17.49 15.78
CA ASP A 890 -11.69 16.50 16.76
C ASP A 890 -10.17 16.25 16.71
N GLU A 891 -9.55 16.35 15.53
CA GLU A 891 -8.09 16.31 15.43
C GLU A 891 -7.47 17.52 16.15
N ALA A 892 -8.03 18.72 16.00
CA ALA A 892 -7.52 19.90 16.71
C ALA A 892 -7.70 19.82 18.24
N VAL A 893 -8.66 19.02 18.72
CA VAL A 893 -8.79 18.70 20.16
C VAL A 893 -7.58 17.89 20.64
N SER A 894 -7.08 16.93 19.86
CA SER A 894 -5.92 16.12 20.25
C SER A 894 -4.64 16.95 20.46
N TRP A 895 -4.53 18.10 19.79
CA TRP A 895 -3.42 19.04 19.95
C TRP A 895 -3.60 20.02 21.11
N GLY A 896 -4.80 20.13 21.69
CA GLY A 896 -5.15 21.22 22.61
C GLY A 896 -5.38 22.57 21.90
N LYS A 897 -5.59 22.56 20.58
CA LYS A 897 -5.97 23.76 19.79
C LYS A 897 -7.46 24.10 19.98
N ILE A 898 -8.27 23.11 20.33
CA ILE A 898 -9.67 23.22 20.76
C ILE A 898 -9.81 22.53 22.12
N LYS A 899 -10.62 23.09 23.03
CA LYS A 899 -10.89 22.47 24.34
C LYS A 899 -11.73 21.20 24.22
N SER A 900 -11.50 20.25 25.13
CA SER A 900 -12.26 19.00 25.21
C SER A 900 -13.75 19.21 25.52
N GLU A 901 -14.09 20.29 26.23
CA GLU A 901 -15.48 20.65 26.56
C GLU A 901 -16.20 21.40 25.42
N CYS A 902 -15.45 21.82 24.39
CA CYS A 902 -16.02 22.47 23.22
C CYS A 902 -16.93 21.49 22.47
N LYS A 903 -18.00 21.99 21.87
CA LYS A 903 -18.83 21.26 20.90
C LYS A 903 -18.54 21.80 19.49
N PRO A 904 -17.36 21.50 18.91
CA PRO A 904 -16.96 22.10 17.65
C PRO A 904 -17.79 21.57 16.49
N VAL A 905 -18.09 22.43 15.51
CA VAL A 905 -18.93 22.08 14.36
C VAL A 905 -18.16 22.29 13.06
N LYS A 906 -18.27 21.34 12.12
CA LYS A 906 -17.75 21.49 10.76
C LYS A 906 -18.85 21.28 9.73
N ILE A 907 -19.11 22.30 8.92
CA ILE A 907 -19.98 22.22 7.74
C ILE A 907 -19.12 21.93 6.51
N TYR A 908 -19.34 20.77 5.88
CA TYR A 908 -18.69 20.38 4.64
C TYR A 908 -19.42 20.98 3.44
N ALA A 909 -19.16 22.25 3.16
CA ALA A 909 -19.82 23.01 2.08
C ALA A 909 -18.91 24.11 1.53
N ASP A 910 -19.24 24.60 0.33
CA ASP A 910 -18.71 25.88 -0.16
C ASP A 910 -19.27 27.02 0.71
N ALA A 911 -18.38 27.85 1.26
CA ALA A 911 -18.75 28.94 2.14
C ALA A 911 -19.63 30.00 1.46
N THR A 912 -19.55 30.15 0.13
CA THR A 912 -20.41 31.07 -0.62
C THR A 912 -21.90 30.73 -0.52
N LEU A 913 -22.23 29.44 -0.33
CA LEU A 913 -23.62 28.98 -0.15
C LEU A 913 -24.12 29.18 1.28
N VAL A 914 -23.28 28.85 2.27
CA VAL A 914 -23.75 28.72 3.66
C VAL A 914 -23.40 29.92 4.53
N PHE A 915 -22.31 30.63 4.28
CA PHE A 915 -21.89 31.72 5.15
C PHE A 915 -22.86 32.92 5.15
N PRO A 916 -23.41 33.38 4.00
CA PRO A 916 -24.44 34.42 4.01
C PRO A 916 -25.68 34.02 4.84
N LEU A 917 -26.08 32.75 4.78
CA LEU A 917 -27.19 32.21 5.57
C LEU A 917 -26.85 32.13 7.07
N LEU A 918 -25.61 31.75 7.41
CA LEU A 918 -25.12 31.81 8.79
C LEU A 918 -25.19 33.24 9.31
N VAL A 919 -24.69 34.22 8.54
CA VAL A 919 -24.74 35.65 8.90
C VAL A 919 -26.19 36.10 9.12
N ALA A 920 -27.12 35.70 8.26
CA ALA A 920 -28.54 36.02 8.41
C ALA A 920 -29.13 35.50 9.73
N LYS A 921 -28.84 34.24 10.10
CA LYS A 921 -29.38 33.61 11.33
C LYS A 921 -28.61 33.96 12.60
N THR A 922 -27.47 34.64 12.50
CA THR A 922 -26.57 34.94 13.64
C THR A 922 -26.27 36.43 13.76
N PHE A 923 -25.19 36.90 13.15
CA PHE A 923 -24.67 38.26 13.23
C PHE A 923 -25.69 39.34 12.85
N ALA A 924 -26.39 39.18 11.72
CA ALA A 924 -27.39 40.16 11.26
C ALA A 924 -28.54 40.27 12.27
N ARG A 925 -29.02 39.12 12.77
CA ARG A 925 -30.06 39.05 13.79
C ARG A 925 -29.61 39.68 15.12
N HIS A 926 -28.34 39.53 15.50
CA HIS A 926 -27.76 40.18 16.69
C HIS A 926 -27.79 41.70 16.58
N VAL A 927 -27.33 42.24 15.45
CA VAL A 927 -27.36 43.69 15.18
C VAL A 927 -28.80 44.21 15.17
N GLN A 928 -29.73 43.53 14.49
CA GLN A 928 -31.14 43.91 14.47
C GLN A 928 -31.75 43.95 15.88
N LYS A 929 -31.46 42.95 16.73
CA LYS A 929 -31.90 42.92 18.13
C LYS A 929 -31.32 44.09 18.93
N LYS A 930 -30.04 44.43 18.75
CA LYS A 930 -29.41 45.58 19.41
C LYS A 930 -30.06 46.90 19.00
N GLN A 931 -30.26 47.12 17.70
CA GLN A 931 -30.91 48.32 17.17
C GLN A 931 -32.36 48.46 17.66
N SER A 932 -33.10 47.34 17.73
CA SER A 932 -34.48 47.32 18.23
C SER A 932 -34.57 47.66 19.72
N LYS A 933 -33.58 47.25 20.53
CA LYS A 933 -33.49 47.65 21.95
C LYS A 933 -33.18 49.14 22.09
N LEU A 934 -32.29 49.68 21.27
CA LEU A 934 -31.93 51.11 21.24
C LEU A 934 -33.10 52.02 20.82
N HIS A 935 -34.05 51.54 20.00
CA HIS A 935 -35.25 52.31 19.64
C HIS A 935 -36.39 52.22 20.66
N LYS A 936 -36.29 51.29 21.63
CA LYS A 936 -37.28 51.13 22.72
C LYS A 936 -36.88 51.84 24.02
N ILE A 937 -35.63 52.32 24.09
CA ILE A 937 -35.08 53.18 25.15
C ILE A 937 -35.08 54.60 24.60
#